data_AF-A0A922Y0I8-F1
#
_entry.id   AF-A0A922Y0I8-F1
#
_cell.length_a   1.000
_cell.length_b   1.000
_cell.length_c   1.000
_cell.angle_alpha   90.00
_cell.angle_beta   90.00
_cell.angle_gamma   90.00
#
_symmetry.space_group_name_H-M   'P 1'
#
loop_
_entity.id
_entity.type
_entity.pdbx_description
1 polymer ?
#
loop_
_entity_poly.entity_id
_entity_poly.type
_entity_poly.pdbx_seq_one_letter_code
_entity_poly.pdbx_strand_id
1 'polypeptide(L)'
;MVAFTYAGVQGVQAQSNGNIGGFDEVSTSNPYPYSSLTFIGTNGHIRALADLDLGSQVQTEANAVARLSATTGHTMSVTLDWLRQGTTLYLGSATDTGTINVLKWTARWNNPTDLVIDGGTVFASPLSVYGLQDLMGVIRSVTINNNARLELSSKATRIRRLEGGGSIGIFAPLTIDGGTFSTSITGASRLIFTGDSTWTGTGGSIGTLEVVPGVTLTTSNSAAVESSTDLQIDGTHQLNASLSVNGLSGSGLIVLGPGVSLSAGSQNASSVFSGSISGTGGIVKDGTGRQTLTGINTYTGGTTINAGTLALADAGSFAASGGLNLAGAGAGFDIGAAIGSRTIGGLSGVTGSTIWLGANTLTLGGAGNTSFGGSINGTGGIVKQGTGTQTLTGINTYTGGTTVNAGTLALSGLGSLAASGSLNLAAAGAKFDISFAAADQTIGGLSGAAGSTVTLGARTLTFGDATNQLFAGSIGGTGGIAKQGSGRQTLSGTSTYGGATTVAAGELRVDGALTGLGAVTVSAGATLSGTGSIAGSVTVDGTLSAGHSPGTLTVGSLTLNSGSTSVFELNTPGVVGGSDPVAGNDLVAVTGNLRLGGALDARAAAAGYYRLFDYGGTLTGSFDSQSVTSTRGGFTIASAQVDTTVAGQVNLVVLGTGQTLQFWDGANTSANGTVDGGAGSWSSFGSNWTDSAGSANAGWGGSVGIFAGSAGGTVSVSGTVSFDTLQFSTNGYVLSGGTLSIVPASGGAGSFNVDNGVVASIGSTIVDGSGTAIVKVGGGTLILSGNNSYTGGTTIAGGTLQVSADANLGAISGGLSLDGGTLRTTASFTSARNVAINAGGGMVQTDADLSWSGAISGSGALTKTGSGTLILTGTNSHAGGTTIADGVLQIGDGGTSGSITGPVVNNSTLAFNRSDDIAFAGAISGTGDVQKRGMGSLTLSGTNTYSGGTVIAQGTLIGSARSFGTGQITNNGTLVIDQPTDAGFANAIDGTGTLTKRGSGTLTLTGTNSYTGGTTVSGGKLVVNGSIANSVVTLTGGTLGGSGTIGGVVANTGATVAPGNSIGTLTVSGNVSFAGG
;
A
#
# COMPACT_ATOMS: atom_id res chain seq x y z
N MET A 1 37.63 30.30 82.86
CA MET A 1 38.56 31.42 83.13
C MET A 1 39.38 31.10 84.39
N VAL A 2 40.60 30.60 84.25
CA VAL A 2 41.64 30.55 85.31
C VAL A 2 42.98 30.82 84.62
N ALA A 3 43.67 31.87 85.06
CA ALA A 3 44.98 32.29 84.57
C ALA A 3 46.09 31.57 85.33
N PHE A 4 47.14 31.13 84.64
CA PHE A 4 48.43 30.80 85.26
C PHE A 4 49.58 31.43 84.46
N THR A 5 50.32 32.31 85.13
CA THR A 5 51.64 32.84 84.77
C THR A 5 52.71 32.03 85.50
N TYR A 6 53.74 31.52 84.81
CA TYR A 6 55.17 31.88 84.94
C TYR A 6 56.10 30.87 84.24
N ALA A 7 57.27 31.37 83.82
CA ALA A 7 58.22 30.78 82.88
C ALA A 7 59.23 29.77 83.48
N GLY A 8 59.63 28.79 82.65
CA GLY A 8 61.04 28.39 82.49
C GLY A 8 61.54 27.13 83.19
N VAL A 9 61.20 25.93 82.70
CA VAL A 9 62.05 24.71 82.74
C VAL A 9 61.75 23.85 81.50
N GLN A 10 62.80 23.45 80.79
CA GLN A 10 62.78 22.40 79.77
C GLN A 10 62.48 21.04 80.42
N GLY A 11 61.45 20.35 79.92
CA GLY A 11 61.28 18.90 80.12
C GLY A 11 60.46 18.46 81.33
N VAL A 12 59.15 18.69 81.32
CA VAL A 12 58.14 17.77 81.87
C VAL A 12 56.87 17.92 81.02
N GLN A 13 56.43 16.84 80.38
CA GLN A 13 55.08 16.75 79.80
C GLN A 13 54.07 16.91 80.95
N ALA A 14 53.40 18.06 81.04
CA ALA A 14 52.26 18.21 81.94
C ALA A 14 51.05 17.49 81.31
N GLN A 15 50.86 16.23 81.66
CA GLN A 15 49.65 15.50 81.29
C GLN A 15 48.47 16.03 82.09
N SER A 16 47.71 16.99 81.53
CA SER A 16 46.41 17.37 82.07
C SER A 16 45.31 16.79 81.18
N ASN A 17 44.49 15.92 81.77
CA ASN A 17 43.29 15.36 81.15
C ASN A 17 42.11 16.24 81.57
N GLY A 18 41.66 17.11 80.66
CA GLY A 18 40.46 17.91 80.86
C GLY A 18 39.21 17.15 80.39
N ASN A 19 38.18 17.11 81.22
CA ASN A 19 36.83 16.67 80.84
C ASN A 19 35.98 17.90 80.52
N ILE A 20 35.42 18.00 79.32
CA ILE A 20 34.53 19.09 78.94
C ILE A 20 33.09 18.57 78.91
N GLY A 21 32.24 19.08 79.82
CA GLY A 21 30.81 18.75 79.90
C GLY A 21 29.95 20.00 80.02
N GLY A 22 29.33 20.43 78.92
CA GLY A 22 28.64 21.73 78.81
C GLY A 22 29.41 22.73 77.93
N PHE A 23 28.77 23.87 77.58
CA PHE A 23 29.40 24.97 76.85
C PHE A 23 30.48 25.66 77.73
N ASP A 24 31.58 24.98 77.98
CA ASP A 24 32.76 25.55 78.64
C ASP A 24 33.69 26.12 77.57
N GLU A 25 33.66 27.45 77.36
CA GLU A 25 34.64 28.11 76.49
C GLU A 25 36.05 28.02 77.11
N VAL A 26 36.83 27.04 76.65
CA VAL A 26 38.26 26.96 76.96
C VAL A 26 39.02 27.96 76.09
N SER A 27 39.02 29.23 76.52
CA SER A 27 39.85 30.30 75.95
C SER A 27 41.29 30.17 76.46
N THR A 28 42.17 29.51 75.72
CA THR A 28 43.60 29.48 76.05
C THR A 28 44.40 30.35 75.11
N SER A 29 44.96 31.46 75.62
CA SER A 29 46.13 32.14 75.04
C SER A 29 47.44 31.42 75.43
N ASN A 30 47.37 30.15 75.82
CA ASN A 30 48.45 29.42 76.47
C ASN A 30 49.21 28.55 75.44
N PRO A 31 50.50 28.80 75.19
CA PRO A 31 51.27 28.12 74.15
C PRO A 31 51.75 26.69 74.51
N TYR A 32 51.26 26.09 75.60
CA TYR A 32 51.68 24.77 76.06
C TYR A 32 50.64 23.68 75.71
N PRO A 33 51.05 22.54 75.11
CA PRO A 33 50.15 21.50 74.65
C PRO A 33 49.50 20.75 75.82
N TYR A 34 48.20 20.48 75.74
CA TYR A 34 47.55 19.43 76.53
C TYR A 34 48.13 18.07 76.09
N SER A 35 47.97 16.99 76.86
CA SER A 35 48.38 15.62 76.45
C SER A 35 47.22 14.76 75.97
N SER A 36 46.02 14.96 76.54
CA SER A 36 44.76 14.43 76.03
C SER A 36 43.59 15.26 76.54
N LEU A 37 42.53 15.37 75.75
CA LEU A 37 41.32 16.11 76.10
C LEU A 37 40.10 15.25 75.81
N THR A 38 39.20 15.09 76.78
CA THR A 38 38.02 14.23 76.63
C THR A 38 36.72 15.03 76.68
N PHE A 39 35.89 14.93 75.64
CA PHE A 39 34.52 15.47 75.66
C PHE A 39 33.55 14.49 76.31
N ILE A 40 32.79 14.94 77.31
CA ILE A 40 31.81 14.15 78.06
C ILE A 40 30.42 14.80 77.90
N GLY A 41 29.43 14.05 77.41
CA GLY A 41 28.05 14.54 77.25
C GLY A 41 27.82 15.44 76.01
N THR A 42 26.68 16.14 75.97
CA THR A 42 26.07 16.66 74.73
C THR A 42 26.38 18.13 74.37
N ASN A 43 27.40 18.80 74.92
CA ASN A 43 27.60 20.25 74.67
C ASN A 43 29.06 20.77 74.77
N GLY A 44 30.09 19.93 74.69
CA GLY A 44 31.45 20.43 74.90
C GLY A 44 32.01 21.21 73.70
N HIS A 45 32.64 22.37 73.94
CA HIS A 45 33.14 23.28 72.90
C HIS A 45 34.53 23.86 73.23
N ILE A 46 35.50 23.74 72.34
CA ILE A 46 36.75 24.50 72.39
C ILE A 46 36.75 25.54 71.29
N ARG A 47 37.04 26.78 71.67
CA ARG A 47 37.13 27.93 70.76
C ARG A 47 38.50 28.59 70.87
N ALA A 48 39.29 28.53 69.81
CA ALA A 48 40.60 29.17 69.73
C ALA A 48 40.46 30.65 69.33
N LEU A 49 40.88 31.55 70.23
CA LEU A 49 40.91 33.01 70.01
C LEU A 49 42.26 33.51 69.44
N ALA A 50 43.24 32.62 69.30
CA ALA A 50 44.57 32.83 68.72
C ALA A 50 45.02 31.51 68.05
N ASP A 51 46.18 31.48 67.38
CA ASP A 51 46.75 30.22 66.87
C ASP A 51 46.94 29.23 68.03
N LEU A 52 46.33 28.05 67.91
CA LEU A 52 46.27 27.05 68.97
C LEU A 52 46.68 25.68 68.43
N ASP A 53 47.86 25.22 68.82
CA ASP A 53 48.23 23.81 68.62
C ASP A 53 47.86 23.03 69.88
N LEU A 54 46.83 22.20 69.79
CA LEU A 54 46.45 21.36 70.92
C LEU A 54 47.50 20.27 71.16
N GLY A 55 48.32 19.89 70.17
CA GLY A 55 49.41 18.91 70.30
C GLY A 55 49.04 17.51 70.83
N SER A 56 47.77 17.27 71.19
CA SER A 56 47.28 16.12 71.97
C SER A 56 46.13 15.38 71.34
N GLN A 57 45.91 14.15 71.82
CA GLN A 57 44.78 13.30 71.48
C GLN A 57 43.46 13.88 72.05
N VAL A 58 42.60 14.38 71.17
CA VAL A 58 41.21 14.73 71.50
C VAL A 58 40.35 13.47 71.41
N GLN A 59 39.76 13.09 72.53
CA GLN A 59 38.92 11.89 72.75
C GLN A 59 37.47 12.28 73.06
N THR A 60 36.53 11.35 72.91
CA THR A 60 35.12 11.58 73.28
C THR A 60 34.54 10.39 74.06
N GLU A 61 33.50 10.64 74.86
CA GLU A 61 32.62 9.58 75.37
C GLU A 61 31.54 9.18 74.36
N ALA A 62 30.87 8.05 74.60
CA ALA A 62 29.79 7.60 73.72
C ALA A 62 28.62 8.61 73.75
N ASN A 63 28.07 8.93 72.58
CA ASN A 63 26.99 9.90 72.34
C ASN A 63 27.36 11.35 72.71
N ALA A 64 28.65 11.67 72.82
CA ALA A 64 29.08 13.03 73.09
C ALA A 64 28.88 13.94 71.87
N VAL A 65 28.62 15.23 72.14
CA VAL A 65 28.68 16.28 71.10
C VAL A 65 29.87 17.16 71.41
N ALA A 66 30.86 17.13 70.54
CA ALA A 66 32.09 17.90 70.65
C ALA A 66 32.11 19.00 69.58
N ARG A 67 32.59 20.19 69.93
CA ARG A 67 32.76 21.31 69.01
C ARG A 67 34.18 21.85 69.12
N LEU A 68 34.83 22.07 67.99
CA LEU A 68 36.15 22.70 67.89
C LEU A 68 36.03 23.85 66.91
N SER A 69 36.36 25.08 67.29
CA SER A 69 36.28 26.26 66.42
C SER A 69 37.51 27.15 66.59
N ALA A 70 37.87 27.89 65.53
CA ALA A 70 38.96 28.86 65.56
C ALA A 70 38.46 30.20 65.00
N THR A 71 38.77 31.30 65.69
CA THR A 71 38.40 32.65 65.24
C THR A 71 39.06 32.99 63.91
N THR A 72 38.41 33.86 63.14
CA THR A 72 38.89 34.32 61.84
C THR A 72 40.34 34.81 61.90
N GLY A 73 41.17 34.33 60.98
CA GLY A 73 42.59 34.68 60.89
C GLY A 73 43.54 33.80 61.72
N HIS A 74 43.01 32.89 62.55
CA HIS A 74 43.79 32.00 63.39
C HIS A 74 43.59 30.52 63.02
N THR A 75 44.56 29.70 63.41
CA THR A 75 44.62 28.26 63.10
C THR A 75 44.57 27.42 64.37
N MET A 76 43.71 26.41 64.40
CA MET A 76 43.75 25.36 65.42
C MET A 76 44.31 24.06 64.82
N SER A 77 45.39 23.53 65.37
CA SER A 77 45.94 22.22 64.99
C SER A 77 45.54 21.16 66.02
N VAL A 78 44.95 20.05 65.57
CA VAL A 78 44.40 19.00 66.45
C VAL A 78 44.74 17.59 65.96
N THR A 79 44.90 16.67 66.92
CA THR A 79 44.92 15.22 66.67
C THR A 79 43.68 14.60 67.29
N LEU A 80 42.80 14.03 66.46
CA LEU A 80 41.59 13.36 66.93
C LEU A 80 41.89 11.87 67.12
N ASP A 81 41.87 11.38 68.35
CA ASP A 81 42.17 9.98 68.66
C ASP A 81 41.12 9.47 69.65
N TRP A 82 40.55 8.28 69.42
CA TRP A 82 39.54 7.66 70.32
C TRP A 82 38.16 8.35 70.37
N LEU A 83 37.55 8.62 69.21
CA LEU A 83 36.12 8.98 69.16
C LEU A 83 35.24 7.76 69.48
N ARG A 84 34.32 7.87 70.44
CA ARG A 84 33.42 6.77 70.87
C ARG A 84 32.05 6.80 70.16
N GLN A 85 31.30 5.69 70.28
CA GLN A 85 30.03 5.44 69.58
C GLN A 85 29.03 6.61 69.67
N GLY A 86 28.44 7.04 68.55
CA GLY A 86 27.37 8.05 68.55
C GLY A 86 27.86 9.49 68.72
N THR A 87 29.17 9.73 68.64
CA THR A 87 29.72 11.08 68.75
C THR A 87 29.31 11.94 67.56
N THR A 88 28.91 13.20 67.81
CA THR A 88 28.83 14.24 66.78
C THR A 88 29.95 15.26 67.00
N LEU A 89 30.86 15.39 66.04
CA LEU A 89 31.97 16.34 66.10
C LEU A 89 31.71 17.50 65.14
N TYR A 90 31.55 18.71 65.68
CA TYR A 90 31.50 19.94 64.92
C TYR A 90 32.91 20.52 64.81
N LEU A 91 33.38 20.75 63.59
CA LEU A 91 34.61 21.47 63.28
C LEU A 91 34.23 22.82 62.65
N GLY A 92 34.73 23.90 63.22
CA GLY A 92 34.32 25.26 62.94
C GLY A 92 33.04 25.67 63.67
N SER A 93 32.64 26.92 63.48
CA SER A 93 31.32 27.42 63.87
C SER A 93 30.84 28.41 62.80
N ALA A 94 29.53 28.63 62.70
CA ALA A 94 28.97 29.59 61.74
C ALA A 94 29.50 31.03 61.92
N THR A 95 30.00 31.38 63.10
CA THR A 95 30.55 32.70 63.42
C THR A 95 32.08 32.76 63.38
N ASP A 96 32.76 31.62 63.48
CA ASP A 96 34.21 31.52 63.58
C ASP A 96 34.78 30.86 62.32
N THR A 97 35.37 31.68 61.44
CA THR A 97 35.82 31.24 60.12
C THR A 97 37.33 30.99 60.04
N GLY A 98 37.98 30.70 61.17
CA GLY A 98 39.39 30.34 61.22
C GLY A 98 39.68 28.98 60.57
N THR A 99 40.94 28.59 60.60
CA THR A 99 41.42 27.35 59.99
C THR A 99 41.53 26.26 61.05
N ILE A 100 41.09 25.04 60.74
CA ILE A 100 41.34 23.87 61.59
C ILE A 100 42.18 22.86 60.81
N ASN A 101 43.38 22.56 61.32
CA ASN A 101 44.27 21.54 60.80
C ASN A 101 44.09 20.26 61.61
N VAL A 102 43.41 19.28 61.03
CA VAL A 102 43.33 17.92 61.60
C VAL A 102 44.55 17.13 61.11
N LEU A 103 45.50 16.93 62.01
CA LEU A 103 46.80 16.31 61.72
C LEU A 103 46.72 14.77 61.66
N LYS A 104 45.83 14.17 62.48
CA LYS A 104 45.58 12.72 62.55
C LYS A 104 44.16 12.45 63.02
N TRP A 105 43.55 11.37 62.50
CA TRP A 105 42.23 10.88 62.89
C TRP A 105 42.25 9.37 63.15
N THR A 106 41.91 8.93 64.38
CA THR A 106 41.68 7.51 64.70
C THR A 106 40.33 7.30 65.41
N ALA A 107 39.45 6.47 64.85
CA ALA A 107 38.17 6.06 65.45
C ALA A 107 38.18 4.54 65.76
N ARG A 108 37.44 4.09 66.79
CA ARG A 108 37.34 2.64 67.12
C ARG A 108 36.34 1.90 66.21
N TRP A 109 36.64 0.62 65.96
CA TRP A 109 35.83 -0.36 65.24
C TRP A 109 34.35 -0.30 65.68
N ASN A 110 33.40 -0.26 64.72
CA ASN A 110 31.93 -0.31 64.90
C ASN A 110 31.21 0.90 65.55
N ASN A 111 31.88 2.04 65.72
CA ASN A 111 31.28 3.21 66.39
C ASN A 111 30.96 4.34 65.41
N PRO A 112 29.68 4.52 64.97
CA PRO A 112 29.33 5.61 64.05
C PRO A 112 29.60 6.98 64.68
N THR A 113 30.39 7.79 63.98
CA THR A 113 30.64 9.21 64.32
C THR A 113 30.07 10.09 63.21
N ASP A 114 29.33 11.13 63.56
CA ASP A 114 28.84 12.16 62.64
C ASP A 114 29.79 13.37 62.67
N LEU A 115 30.30 13.77 61.52
CA LEU A 115 31.20 14.93 61.37
C LEU A 115 30.43 16.08 60.75
N VAL A 116 30.41 17.23 61.42
CA VAL A 116 29.78 18.45 60.91
C VAL A 116 30.86 19.51 60.74
N ILE A 117 31.03 20.04 59.52
CA ILE A 117 31.87 21.21 59.28
C ILE A 117 30.93 22.43 59.26
N ASP A 118 30.97 23.22 60.33
CA ASP A 118 29.96 24.25 60.61
C ASP A 118 30.37 25.65 60.10
N GLY A 119 31.66 25.87 59.81
CA GLY A 119 32.19 27.10 59.22
C GLY A 119 33.72 27.08 59.09
N GLY A 120 34.28 28.03 58.33
CA GLY A 120 35.74 28.14 58.12
C GLY A 120 36.32 27.10 57.17
N THR A 121 37.66 26.96 57.18
CA THR A 121 38.39 25.98 56.36
C THR A 121 38.97 24.90 57.25
N VAL A 122 38.61 23.65 56.98
CA VAL A 122 39.19 22.48 57.64
C VAL A 122 40.15 21.80 56.68
N PHE A 123 41.44 21.83 57.00
CA PHE A 123 42.43 21.00 56.33
C PHE A 123 42.55 19.69 57.10
N ALA A 124 42.20 18.59 56.44
CA ALA A 124 42.48 17.27 56.94
C ALA A 124 43.69 16.71 56.20
N SER A 125 44.80 16.52 56.92
CA SER A 125 45.81 15.52 56.53
C SER A 125 45.08 14.18 56.36
N PRO A 126 45.51 13.29 55.45
CA PRO A 126 44.61 12.33 54.83
C PRO A 126 43.72 11.65 55.86
N LEU A 127 42.44 11.52 55.53
CA LEU A 127 41.55 10.48 56.07
C LEU A 127 42.07 9.09 55.65
N SER A 128 43.36 8.85 55.82
CA SER A 128 43.97 7.56 55.60
C SER A 128 43.89 6.81 56.90
N VAL A 129 42.87 5.97 56.96
CA VAL A 129 42.92 4.69 57.65
C VAL A 129 44.06 3.87 57.00
N TYR A 130 45.33 4.19 57.26
CA TYR A 130 46.47 3.32 56.92
C TYR A 130 46.61 2.28 58.03
N GLY A 131 46.74 0.99 57.80
CA GLY A 131 46.74 0.14 56.60
C GLY A 131 46.76 -1.28 57.16
N LEU A 132 45.94 -2.20 56.68
CA LEU A 132 46.32 -3.24 55.72
C LEU A 132 45.02 -4.04 55.57
N GLN A 133 44.45 -4.05 54.36
CA GLN A 133 43.34 -4.93 53.94
C GLN A 133 42.02 -4.80 54.76
N ASP A 134 40.99 -4.23 54.13
CA ASP A 134 39.57 -4.38 54.52
C ASP A 134 39.13 -4.08 55.96
N LEU A 135 39.52 -2.94 56.54
CA LEU A 135 39.00 -2.55 57.86
C LEU A 135 38.52 -1.10 57.99
N MET A 136 37.19 -0.99 57.99
CA MET A 136 36.35 0.21 57.98
C MET A 136 36.59 1.17 59.16
N GLY A 137 37.27 2.30 58.94
CA GLY A 137 37.20 3.47 59.84
C GLY A 137 35.87 4.20 59.66
N VAL A 138 35.14 4.49 60.75
CA VAL A 138 33.68 4.68 60.74
C VAL A 138 33.24 6.15 60.93
N ILE A 139 33.29 6.95 59.86
CA ILE A 139 32.45 8.16 59.75
C ILE A 139 31.09 7.74 59.17
N ARG A 140 30.01 8.01 59.90
CA ARG A 140 28.63 7.69 59.50
C ARG A 140 28.09 8.73 58.53
N SER A 141 28.26 10.01 58.84
CA SER A 141 27.91 11.12 57.97
C SER A 141 28.93 12.25 58.04
N VAL A 142 29.11 12.94 56.93
CA VAL A 142 29.83 14.22 56.83
C VAL A 142 28.81 15.26 56.38
N THR A 143 28.52 16.24 57.22
CA THR A 143 27.70 17.40 56.87
C THR A 143 28.62 18.60 56.71
N ILE A 144 28.58 19.28 55.56
CA ILE A 144 29.37 20.50 55.33
C ILE A 144 28.41 21.67 55.13
N ASN A 145 28.32 22.59 56.07
CA ASN A 145 27.41 23.73 55.97
C ASN A 145 27.89 24.73 54.90
N ASN A 146 26.97 25.56 54.39
CA ASN A 146 27.18 26.36 53.16
C ASN A 146 28.44 27.26 53.17
N ASN A 147 28.89 27.71 54.33
CA ASN A 147 30.05 28.60 54.47
C ASN A 147 31.35 27.85 54.84
N ALA A 148 31.34 26.52 54.79
CA ALA A 148 32.47 25.68 55.17
C ALA A 148 33.21 25.09 53.97
N ARG A 149 34.52 24.90 54.14
CA ARG A 149 35.39 24.22 53.17
C ARG A 149 36.16 23.09 53.85
N LEU A 150 36.13 21.91 53.24
CA LEU A 150 36.91 20.74 53.64
C LEU A 150 37.99 20.48 52.58
N GLU A 151 39.25 20.61 52.97
CA GLU A 151 40.38 20.23 52.12
C GLU A 151 40.95 18.89 52.57
N LEU A 152 40.93 17.93 51.66
CA LEU A 152 41.47 16.59 51.85
C LEU A 152 42.81 16.49 51.12
N SER A 153 43.81 15.92 51.79
CA SER A 153 45.12 15.67 51.16
C SER A 153 45.06 14.78 49.90
N SER A 154 46.18 14.61 49.20
CA SER A 154 46.33 13.85 47.94
C SER A 154 46.21 12.31 48.05
N LYS A 155 45.40 11.74 48.95
CA LYS A 155 45.16 10.29 49.05
C LYS A 155 43.68 9.94 48.95
N ALA A 156 43.38 8.70 48.52
CA ALA A 156 42.01 8.23 48.33
C ALA A 156 41.19 8.29 49.64
N THR A 157 39.95 8.80 49.56
CA THR A 157 39.06 9.00 50.71
C THR A 157 37.68 8.38 50.43
N ARG A 158 37.03 7.80 51.45
CA ARG A 158 35.66 7.26 51.36
C ARG A 158 34.73 7.91 52.40
N ILE A 159 33.58 8.41 51.96
CA ILE A 159 32.53 9.03 52.78
C ILE A 159 31.26 8.19 52.64
N ARG A 160 30.67 7.74 53.77
CA ARG A 160 29.47 6.90 53.69
C ARG A 160 28.20 7.67 53.38
N ARG A 161 28.03 8.83 54.01
CA ARG A 161 26.88 9.71 53.80
C ARG A 161 27.34 11.15 53.76
N LEU A 162 27.16 11.81 52.63
CA LEU A 162 27.50 13.24 52.47
C LEU A 162 26.21 14.08 52.48
N GLU A 163 26.24 15.17 53.25
CA GLU A 163 25.13 16.13 53.38
C GLU A 163 25.66 17.57 53.44
N GLY A 164 24.77 18.54 53.26
CA GLY A 164 25.09 19.97 53.31
C GLY A 164 25.44 20.59 51.95
N GLY A 165 25.97 21.80 51.96
CA GLY A 165 26.15 22.66 50.79
C GLY A 165 27.44 23.48 50.71
N GLY A 166 28.44 23.19 51.55
CA GLY A 166 29.76 23.82 51.47
C GLY A 166 30.63 23.28 50.34
N SER A 167 31.95 23.20 50.53
CA SER A 167 32.89 22.75 49.48
C SER A 167 33.89 21.69 49.95
N ILE A 168 34.29 20.80 49.04
CA ILE A 168 35.36 19.80 49.18
C ILE A 168 36.42 20.04 48.10
N GLY A 169 37.68 20.18 48.52
CA GLY A 169 38.85 20.12 47.65
C GLY A 169 39.66 18.85 47.92
N ILE A 170 40.02 18.10 46.88
CA ILE A 170 40.84 16.88 46.99
C ILE A 170 41.62 16.69 45.69
N PHE A 171 42.82 16.09 45.71
CA PHE A 171 43.62 15.78 44.50
C PHE A 171 43.83 14.28 44.28
N ALA A 172 42.88 13.46 44.72
CA ALA A 172 42.92 12.00 44.74
C ALA A 172 41.50 11.41 44.60
N PRO A 173 41.34 10.08 44.53
CA PRO A 173 40.01 9.49 44.42
C PRO A 173 39.12 9.77 45.64
N LEU A 174 37.85 10.09 45.42
CA LEU A 174 36.83 10.25 46.45
C LEU A 174 35.70 9.25 46.20
N THR A 175 35.35 8.43 47.19
CA THR A 175 34.21 7.51 47.14
C THR A 175 33.08 7.99 48.04
N ILE A 176 31.84 7.99 47.55
CA ILE A 176 30.62 8.38 48.28
C ILE A 176 29.63 7.21 48.27
N ASP A 177 29.30 6.65 49.44
CA ASP A 177 28.35 5.53 49.55
C ASP A 177 26.87 5.97 49.62
N GLY A 178 26.57 7.28 49.59
CA GLY A 178 25.20 7.79 49.57
C GLY A 178 25.04 9.22 50.10
N GLY A 179 23.82 9.77 49.96
CA GLY A 179 23.43 11.03 50.59
C GLY A 179 22.71 12.01 49.67
N THR A 180 22.20 13.10 50.24
CA THR A 180 21.63 14.23 49.48
C THR A 180 22.38 15.50 49.85
N PHE A 181 23.07 16.10 48.89
CA PHE A 181 23.98 17.21 49.16
C PHE A 181 24.04 18.21 48.00
N SER A 182 24.27 19.48 48.35
CA SER A 182 24.63 20.56 47.43
C SER A 182 26.12 20.92 47.52
N THR A 183 26.92 20.13 48.25
CA THR A 183 28.36 20.32 48.41
C THR A 183 29.07 20.39 47.06
N SER A 184 29.92 21.42 46.90
CA SER A 184 30.76 21.57 45.71
C SER A 184 32.01 20.71 45.81
N ILE A 185 32.37 19.95 44.78
CA ILE A 185 33.51 19.02 44.81
C ILE A 185 34.51 19.42 43.72
N THR A 186 35.78 19.58 44.08
CA THR A 186 36.84 20.05 43.16
C THR A 186 38.13 19.24 43.29
N GLY A 187 38.83 19.03 42.16
CA GLY A 187 40.17 18.44 42.08
C GLY A 187 40.23 16.91 42.13
N ALA A 188 39.11 16.22 42.42
CA ALA A 188 39.11 14.77 42.58
C ALA A 188 39.59 14.07 41.31
N SER A 189 40.62 13.23 41.41
CA SER A 189 41.14 12.50 40.24
C SER A 189 40.16 11.43 39.74
N ARG A 190 39.30 10.93 40.64
CA ARG A 190 38.16 10.05 40.35
C ARG A 190 37.10 10.21 41.44
N LEU A 191 35.86 10.45 41.08
CA LEU A 191 34.72 10.55 42.00
C LEU A 191 33.83 9.32 41.80
N ILE A 192 33.72 8.46 42.81
CA ILE A 192 33.05 7.16 42.73
C ILE A 192 31.81 7.16 43.63
N PHE A 193 30.66 6.83 43.07
CA PHE A 193 29.43 6.63 43.83
C PHE A 193 29.14 5.15 44.00
N THR A 194 29.09 4.71 45.25
CA THR A 194 28.88 3.31 45.69
C THR A 194 27.56 3.09 46.44
N GLY A 195 26.75 4.15 46.61
CA GLY A 195 25.34 4.03 46.99
C GLY A 195 24.55 5.29 46.64
N ASP A 196 23.22 5.17 46.73
CA ASP A 196 22.29 6.12 46.13
C ASP A 196 22.51 7.55 46.62
N SER A 197 22.68 8.46 45.66
CA SER A 197 23.10 9.84 45.92
C SER A 197 22.32 10.85 45.09
N THR A 198 21.96 11.97 45.70
CA THR A 198 21.40 13.15 45.02
C THR A 198 22.37 14.32 45.19
N TRP A 199 22.92 14.81 44.09
CA TRP A 199 23.89 15.88 44.06
C TRP A 199 23.34 17.12 43.32
N THR A 200 23.22 18.23 44.05
CA THR A 200 22.72 19.52 43.54
C THR A 200 23.79 20.61 43.54
N GLY A 201 25.00 20.28 43.99
CA GLY A 201 26.14 21.19 44.06
C GLY A 201 26.84 21.38 42.72
N THR A 202 27.97 22.09 42.74
CA THR A 202 28.82 22.28 41.56
C THR A 202 30.09 21.43 41.64
N GLY A 203 30.42 20.72 40.57
CA GLY A 203 31.70 20.05 40.39
C GLY A 203 32.64 20.98 39.64
N GLY A 204 33.82 21.24 40.21
CA GLY A 204 34.89 21.86 39.42
C GLY A 204 35.56 20.83 38.50
N SER A 205 36.83 21.05 38.16
CA SER A 205 37.62 20.07 37.42
C SER A 205 37.77 18.78 38.24
N ILE A 206 37.01 17.76 37.87
CA ILE A 206 37.15 16.39 38.37
C ILE A 206 37.64 15.49 37.22
N GLY A 207 38.39 14.44 37.54
CA GLY A 207 38.75 13.39 36.60
C GLY A 207 37.53 12.52 36.30
N THR A 208 37.61 11.21 36.52
CA THR A 208 36.52 10.29 36.12
C THR A 208 35.38 10.34 37.13
N LEU A 209 34.16 10.58 36.67
CA LEU A 209 32.95 10.32 37.45
C LEU A 209 32.50 8.87 37.18
N GLU A 210 32.44 8.07 38.24
CA GLU A 210 32.10 6.65 38.21
C GLU A 210 30.84 6.39 39.05
N VAL A 211 29.83 5.74 38.46
CA VAL A 211 28.66 5.23 39.19
C VAL A 211 28.66 3.71 39.07
N VAL A 212 28.88 3.02 40.19
CA VAL A 212 29.03 1.55 40.19
C VAL A 212 27.69 0.82 39.97
N PRO A 213 27.70 -0.47 39.62
CA PRO A 213 26.47 -1.25 39.41
C PRO A 213 25.50 -1.20 40.59
N GLY A 214 24.21 -1.04 40.28
CA GLY A 214 23.12 -1.04 41.27
C GLY A 214 22.93 0.28 42.03
N VAL A 215 23.71 1.32 41.73
CA VAL A 215 23.65 2.63 42.39
C VAL A 215 22.99 3.66 41.49
N THR A 216 22.17 4.54 42.08
CA THR A 216 21.57 5.70 41.40
C THR A 216 22.21 7.01 41.84
N LEU A 217 22.76 7.75 40.89
CA LEU A 217 23.17 9.14 41.06
C LEU A 217 22.13 10.06 40.41
N THR A 218 21.55 11.00 41.15
CA THR A 218 20.68 12.06 40.60
C THR A 218 21.40 13.40 40.65
N THR A 219 21.58 14.05 39.50
CA THR A 219 22.18 15.39 39.40
C THR A 219 21.16 16.41 38.93
N SER A 220 21.08 17.59 39.57
CA SER A 220 20.07 18.62 39.24
C SER A 220 20.62 20.03 39.01
N ASN A 221 21.94 20.17 38.87
CA ASN A 221 22.61 21.43 38.56
C ASN A 221 23.57 21.22 37.38
N SER A 222 23.52 22.09 36.38
CA SER A 222 24.33 21.96 35.15
C SER A 222 25.83 22.11 35.40
N ALA A 223 26.23 22.81 36.46
CA ALA A 223 27.62 22.96 36.86
C ALA A 223 28.09 21.81 37.77
N ALA A 224 27.30 20.75 37.97
CA ALA A 224 27.62 19.66 38.90
C ALA A 224 28.80 18.80 38.45
N VAL A 225 29.15 18.73 37.17
CA VAL A 225 30.17 17.78 36.68
C VAL A 225 30.81 18.32 35.39
N GLU A 226 31.92 19.04 35.49
CA GLU A 226 32.84 19.15 34.34
C GLU A 226 33.94 18.10 34.52
N SER A 227 33.78 16.96 33.82
CA SER A 227 34.79 15.91 33.86
C SER A 227 35.85 16.15 32.80
N SER A 228 37.12 16.16 33.24
CA SER A 228 38.27 16.17 32.36
C SER A 228 38.58 14.78 31.78
N THR A 229 37.75 13.76 32.03
CA THR A 229 37.89 12.39 31.49
C THR A 229 36.50 11.82 31.16
N ASP A 230 36.42 10.53 30.85
CA ASP A 230 35.16 9.87 30.50
C ASP A 230 34.24 9.75 31.72
N LEU A 231 32.94 9.90 31.48
CA LEU A 231 31.87 9.53 32.40
C LEU A 231 31.67 8.02 32.32
N GLN A 232 32.01 7.29 33.38
CA GLN A 232 31.84 5.84 33.46
C GLN A 232 30.58 5.51 34.27
N ILE A 233 29.53 5.03 33.61
CA ILE A 233 28.28 4.66 34.26
C ILE A 233 28.06 3.16 34.14
N ASP A 234 28.13 2.45 35.26
CA ASP A 234 27.75 1.04 35.37
C ASP A 234 26.45 0.86 36.21
N GLY A 235 26.04 1.89 36.96
CA GLY A 235 24.75 2.02 37.66
C GLY A 235 23.71 2.84 36.89
N THR A 236 22.95 3.70 37.57
CA THR A 236 22.00 4.65 36.97
C THR A 236 22.43 6.09 37.23
N HIS A 237 22.45 6.94 36.19
CA HIS A 237 22.65 8.38 36.33
C HIS A 237 21.42 9.13 35.81
N GLN A 238 20.64 9.69 36.73
CA GLN A 238 19.51 10.56 36.43
C GLN A 238 19.97 12.02 36.33
N LEU A 239 19.93 12.57 35.13
CA LEU A 239 20.34 13.93 34.81
C LEU A 239 19.10 14.83 34.70
N ASN A 240 18.93 15.75 35.65
CA ASN A 240 17.90 16.80 35.60
C ASN A 240 18.47 18.15 35.13
N ALA A 241 19.74 18.19 34.75
CA ALA A 241 20.41 19.37 34.22
C ALA A 241 21.44 18.97 33.15
N SER A 242 21.67 19.84 32.15
CA SER A 242 22.61 19.58 31.05
C SER A 242 24.03 19.37 31.55
N LEU A 243 24.76 18.47 30.90
CA LEU A 243 26.07 17.98 31.31
C LEU A 243 27.01 17.90 30.09
N SER A 244 28.29 18.26 30.26
CA SER A 244 29.36 18.08 29.26
C SER A 244 30.47 17.18 29.81
N VAL A 245 30.87 16.16 29.05
CA VAL A 245 31.88 15.18 29.43
C VAL A 245 32.83 14.86 28.27
N ASN A 246 33.99 14.28 28.56
CA ASN A 246 34.92 13.89 27.50
C ASN A 246 34.41 12.72 26.66
N GLY A 247 33.73 11.76 27.28
CA GLY A 247 33.24 10.57 26.61
C GLY A 247 32.31 9.79 27.54
N LEU A 248 31.52 8.89 26.96
CA LEU A 248 30.64 7.99 27.70
C LEU A 248 31.21 6.58 27.67
N SER A 249 31.34 5.97 28.84
CA SER A 249 31.75 4.57 29.01
C SER A 249 30.95 3.87 30.12
N GLY A 250 31.07 2.55 30.18
CA GLY A 250 30.31 1.71 31.10
C GLY A 250 29.06 1.10 30.49
N SER A 251 28.32 0.36 31.32
CA SER A 251 27.23 -0.55 30.94
C SER A 251 25.85 -0.20 31.53
N GLY A 252 25.75 0.92 32.25
CA GLY A 252 24.59 1.30 33.04
C GLY A 252 23.47 2.04 32.30
N LEU A 253 22.63 2.75 33.03
CA LEU A 253 21.52 3.55 32.52
C LEU A 253 21.77 5.04 32.72
N ILE A 254 21.57 5.84 31.67
CA ILE A 254 21.50 7.30 31.78
C ILE A 254 20.05 7.72 31.51
N VAL A 255 19.47 8.54 32.39
CA VAL A 255 18.10 9.07 32.25
C VAL A 255 18.15 10.58 32.10
N LEU A 256 17.72 11.09 30.94
CA LEU A 256 17.73 12.51 30.60
C LEU A 256 16.38 13.17 30.91
N GLY A 257 16.39 14.14 31.82
CA GLY A 257 15.23 14.96 32.15
C GLY A 257 14.78 15.87 31.00
N PRO A 258 13.60 16.52 31.14
CA PRO A 258 13.11 17.48 30.16
C PRO A 258 14.06 18.66 29.96
N GLY A 259 14.39 18.99 28.71
CA GLY A 259 15.28 20.11 28.37
C GLY A 259 16.77 19.86 28.65
N VAL A 260 17.13 18.65 29.10
CA VAL A 260 18.52 18.27 29.39
C VAL A 260 19.25 17.88 28.11
N SER A 261 20.49 18.34 27.96
CA SER A 261 21.41 17.91 26.91
C SER A 261 22.66 17.28 27.53
N LEU A 262 23.02 16.08 27.10
CA LEU A 262 24.27 15.42 27.43
C LEU A 262 25.27 15.61 26.28
N SER A 263 26.24 16.50 26.44
CA SER A 263 27.38 16.66 25.53
C SER A 263 28.49 15.67 25.89
N ALA A 264 28.97 14.92 24.90
CA ALA A 264 30.09 13.99 25.04
C ALA A 264 31.11 14.25 23.91
N GLY A 265 32.40 14.17 24.22
CA GLY A 265 33.49 14.24 23.22
C GLY A 265 34.43 15.44 23.33
N SER A 266 34.36 16.23 24.41
CA SER A 266 35.02 17.54 24.53
C SER A 266 36.55 17.54 24.33
N GLN A 267 37.25 16.41 24.42
CA GLN A 267 38.73 16.33 24.22
C GLN A 267 39.15 15.36 23.12
N ASN A 268 38.30 15.10 22.13
CA ASN A 268 38.66 14.35 20.91
C ASN A 268 39.00 12.86 21.11
N ALA A 269 38.79 12.30 22.30
CA ALA A 269 38.99 10.88 22.57
C ALA A 269 37.86 10.01 22.00
N SER A 270 38.14 8.72 21.77
CA SER A 270 37.13 7.75 21.36
C SER A 270 36.73 6.85 22.53
N SER A 271 35.44 6.56 22.66
CA SER A 271 34.88 5.82 23.80
C SER A 271 33.70 4.95 23.37
N VAL A 272 33.35 3.98 24.21
CA VAL A 272 32.28 3.01 23.97
C VAL A 272 31.38 2.94 25.20
N PHE A 273 30.09 3.19 25.01
CA PHE A 273 29.06 3.00 26.04
C PHE A 273 28.18 1.82 25.66
N SER A 274 28.17 0.79 26.50
CA SER A 274 27.35 -0.42 26.30
C SER A 274 26.02 -0.38 27.01
N GLY A 275 25.82 0.64 27.84
CA GLY A 275 24.57 0.91 28.52
C GLY A 275 23.48 1.51 27.64
N SER A 276 22.41 1.97 28.28
CA SER A 276 21.25 2.59 27.63
C SER A 276 21.07 4.04 28.06
N ILE A 277 20.60 4.89 27.13
CA ILE A 277 20.24 6.28 27.39
C ILE A 277 18.74 6.46 27.13
N SER A 278 18.01 7.03 28.09
CA SER A 278 16.55 7.15 28.06
C SER A 278 16.09 8.56 28.46
N GLY A 279 14.79 8.84 28.37
CA GLY A 279 14.19 10.10 28.83
C GLY A 279 13.77 11.04 27.69
N THR A 280 13.61 12.33 28.00
CA THR A 280 13.09 13.34 27.04
C THR A 280 14.15 14.35 26.58
N GLY A 281 15.32 14.35 27.23
CA GLY A 281 16.47 15.14 26.80
C GLY A 281 17.17 14.59 25.56
N GLY A 282 18.21 15.29 25.12
CA GLY A 282 18.99 14.98 23.91
C GLY A 282 20.47 14.76 24.15
N ILE A 283 21.19 14.39 23.08
CA ILE A 283 22.63 14.15 23.09
C ILE A 283 23.33 15.10 22.12
N VAL A 284 24.48 15.62 22.53
CA VAL A 284 25.41 16.36 21.66
C VAL A 284 26.73 15.59 21.59
N LYS A 285 27.22 15.31 20.39
CA LYS A 285 28.54 14.73 20.15
C LYS A 285 29.50 15.83 19.69
N ASP A 286 30.47 16.14 20.53
CA ASP A 286 31.51 17.14 20.33
C ASP A 286 32.88 16.49 20.08
N GLY A 287 33.85 17.28 19.62
CA GLY A 287 35.23 16.85 19.35
C GLY A 287 35.41 15.79 18.25
N THR A 288 36.65 15.60 17.79
CA THR A 288 36.96 14.81 16.59
C THR A 288 36.94 13.29 16.81
N GLY A 289 36.82 12.82 18.05
CA GLY A 289 36.83 11.40 18.41
C GLY A 289 35.55 10.65 18.04
N ARG A 290 35.55 9.31 18.23
CA ARG A 290 34.42 8.42 17.97
C ARG A 290 33.74 7.99 19.27
N GLN A 291 32.46 8.33 19.45
CA GLN A 291 31.63 7.74 20.50
C GLN A 291 30.84 6.57 19.89
N THR A 292 30.97 5.38 20.44
CA THR A 292 30.16 4.21 20.03
C THR A 292 29.13 3.90 21.11
N LEU A 293 27.87 3.71 20.70
CA LEU A 293 26.77 3.28 21.56
C LEU A 293 26.35 1.88 21.12
N THR A 294 26.43 0.90 22.03
CA THR A 294 26.08 -0.50 21.71
C THR A 294 24.75 -0.95 22.30
N GLY A 295 24.23 -0.25 23.30
CA GLY A 295 22.90 -0.50 23.89
C GLY A 295 21.77 0.28 23.22
N ILE A 296 20.53 -0.18 23.43
CA ILE A 296 19.31 0.47 22.93
C ILE A 296 19.10 1.79 23.65
N ASN A 297 18.98 2.90 22.91
CA ASN A 297 18.72 4.22 23.49
C ASN A 297 17.32 4.70 23.09
N THR A 298 16.54 5.11 24.09
CA THR A 298 15.10 5.44 23.97
C THR A 298 14.80 6.91 24.26
N TYR A 299 15.83 7.75 24.39
CA TYR A 299 15.64 9.19 24.58
C TYR A 299 14.96 9.82 23.36
N THR A 300 14.00 10.72 23.60
CA THR A 300 13.18 11.32 22.53
C THR A 300 13.65 12.69 22.08
N GLY A 301 14.55 13.33 22.82
CA GLY A 301 15.22 14.57 22.37
C GLY A 301 16.14 14.31 21.17
N GLY A 302 16.53 15.39 20.50
CA GLY A 302 17.39 15.29 19.31
C GLY A 302 18.83 14.87 19.61
N THR A 303 19.48 14.33 18.60
CA THR A 303 20.91 14.01 18.58
C THR A 303 21.62 15.01 17.67
N THR A 304 22.56 15.79 18.19
CA THR A 304 23.40 16.70 17.40
C THR A 304 24.84 16.20 17.37
N ILE A 305 25.47 16.19 16.22
CA ILE A 305 26.89 15.84 16.04
C ILE A 305 27.59 17.07 15.50
N ASN A 306 28.33 17.77 16.36
CA ASN A 306 29.10 18.96 16.00
C ASN A 306 30.43 18.58 15.36
N ALA A 307 31.07 17.49 15.80
CA ALA A 307 32.33 16.99 15.24
C ALA A 307 32.54 15.49 15.52
N GLY A 308 33.48 14.89 14.78
CA GLY A 308 33.87 13.49 14.96
C GLY A 308 32.75 12.53 14.54
N THR A 309 32.75 11.31 15.09
CA THR A 309 31.77 10.28 14.73
C THR A 309 30.94 9.84 15.93
N LEU A 310 29.61 9.78 15.75
CA LEU A 310 28.73 8.99 16.62
C LEU A 310 28.38 7.69 15.90
N ALA A 311 28.71 6.57 16.51
CA ALA A 311 28.51 5.25 15.94
C ALA A 311 27.50 4.44 16.74
N LEU A 312 26.64 3.71 16.03
CA LEU A 312 25.82 2.65 16.58
C LEU A 312 26.44 1.30 16.20
N ALA A 313 26.64 0.45 17.18
CA ALA A 313 27.06 -0.94 16.98
C ALA A 313 26.13 -1.89 17.74
N ASP A 314 26.15 -3.18 17.43
CA ASP A 314 25.32 -4.19 18.09
C ASP A 314 23.83 -3.78 18.14
N ALA A 315 23.20 -3.75 19.32
CA ALA A 315 21.81 -3.34 19.53
C ALA A 315 21.61 -1.81 19.56
N GLY A 316 22.68 -1.04 19.35
CA GLY A 316 22.71 0.42 19.36
C GLY A 316 21.62 1.02 18.48
N SER A 317 20.71 1.80 19.06
CA SER A 317 19.58 2.44 18.38
C SER A 317 19.17 3.74 19.08
N PHE A 318 18.35 4.56 18.41
CA PHE A 318 17.70 5.76 18.97
C PHE A 318 16.18 5.58 18.97
N ALA A 319 15.47 6.44 19.71
CA ALA A 319 14.03 6.56 19.54
C ALA A 319 13.70 7.07 18.13
N ALA A 320 12.70 6.46 17.49
CA ALA A 320 12.30 6.79 16.12
C ALA A 320 11.82 8.23 15.93
N SER A 321 11.45 8.94 16.99
CA SER A 321 11.01 10.34 16.95
C SER A 321 12.15 11.35 17.07
N GLY A 322 13.33 10.96 17.55
CA GLY A 322 14.45 11.86 17.78
C GLY A 322 15.08 12.32 16.46
N GLY A 323 15.20 13.63 16.24
CA GLY A 323 15.88 14.18 15.08
C GLY A 323 17.40 14.00 15.16
N LEU A 324 18.06 13.82 14.02
CA LEU A 324 19.52 13.74 13.90
C LEU A 324 20.05 14.95 13.11
N ASN A 325 20.98 15.70 13.71
CA ASN A 325 21.60 16.87 13.10
C ASN A 325 23.13 16.75 13.05
N LEU A 326 23.71 16.62 11.86
CA LEU A 326 25.17 16.65 11.65
C LEU A 326 25.60 18.10 11.38
N ALA A 327 25.83 18.85 12.46
CA ALA A 327 25.94 20.30 12.45
C ALA A 327 27.30 20.83 11.93
N GLY A 328 28.36 20.03 12.01
CA GLY A 328 29.71 20.43 11.57
C GLY A 328 30.21 19.70 10.33
N ALA A 329 31.08 20.36 9.56
CA ALA A 329 31.86 19.69 8.52
C ALA A 329 32.79 18.65 9.18
N GLY A 330 32.78 17.42 8.66
CA GLY A 330 33.47 16.28 9.27
C GLY A 330 32.69 15.57 10.38
N ALA A 331 31.47 16.02 10.71
CA ALA A 331 30.56 15.26 11.56
C ALA A 331 30.13 13.96 10.85
N GLY A 332 30.14 12.86 11.59
CA GLY A 332 29.93 11.52 11.09
C GLY A 332 28.88 10.75 11.88
N PHE A 333 27.97 10.06 11.19
CA PHE A 333 27.07 9.09 11.81
C PHE A 333 27.27 7.71 11.17
N ASP A 334 27.64 6.72 11.98
CA ASP A 334 27.99 5.39 11.50
C ASP A 334 27.05 4.34 12.09
N ILE A 335 26.35 3.60 11.23
CA ILE A 335 25.51 2.46 11.61
C ILE A 335 26.01 1.14 11.03
N GLY A 336 27.21 1.11 10.44
CA GLY A 336 27.70 -0.04 9.70
C GLY A 336 27.94 -1.29 10.57
N ALA A 337 28.22 -1.10 11.86
CA ALA A 337 28.42 -2.17 12.84
C ALA A 337 27.14 -2.53 13.63
N ALA A 338 26.01 -1.87 13.34
CA ALA A 338 24.75 -2.14 14.02
C ALA A 338 24.10 -3.43 13.51
N ILE A 339 23.46 -4.19 14.40
CA ILE A 339 22.68 -5.38 14.04
C ILE A 339 21.29 -4.92 13.57
N GLY A 340 21.09 -4.90 12.26
CA GLY A 340 19.84 -4.55 11.60
C GLY A 340 19.66 -3.05 11.34
N SER A 341 18.59 -2.73 10.60
CA SER A 341 18.24 -1.38 10.17
C SER A 341 17.95 -0.44 11.34
N ARG A 342 18.12 0.87 11.12
CA ARG A 342 17.93 1.91 12.14
C ARG A 342 16.89 2.94 11.70
N THR A 343 16.16 3.48 12.67
CA THR A 343 15.14 4.49 12.44
C THR A 343 15.47 5.75 13.24
N ILE A 344 15.36 6.89 12.59
CA ILE A 344 15.48 8.23 13.17
C ILE A 344 14.27 9.09 12.76
N GLY A 345 14.12 10.23 13.42
CA GLY A 345 13.18 11.29 13.04
C GLY A 345 13.69 12.08 11.82
N GLY A 346 13.65 13.41 11.91
CA GLY A 346 14.17 14.28 10.85
C GLY A 346 15.70 14.20 10.71
N LEU A 347 16.23 14.26 9.49
CA LEU A 347 17.67 14.26 9.21
C LEU A 347 18.13 15.62 8.68
N SER A 348 19.00 16.27 9.44
CA SER A 348 19.62 17.55 9.09
C SER A 348 21.14 17.42 9.03
N GLY A 349 21.80 18.21 8.19
CA GLY A 349 23.25 18.30 8.25
C GLY A 349 23.87 19.21 7.18
N VAL A 350 25.12 19.59 7.41
CA VAL A 350 25.85 20.53 6.55
C VAL A 350 26.75 19.80 5.53
N THR A 351 27.22 20.52 4.52
CA THR A 351 28.21 20.01 3.57
C THR A 351 29.49 19.55 4.27
N GLY A 352 30.02 18.40 3.83
CA GLY A 352 31.20 17.77 4.44
C GLY A 352 30.89 16.87 5.64
N SER A 353 29.62 16.73 6.05
CA SER A 353 29.20 15.67 6.97
C SER A 353 29.00 14.33 6.24
N THR A 354 29.04 13.21 6.97
CA THR A 354 28.97 11.87 6.37
C THR A 354 28.10 10.90 7.18
N ILE A 355 27.30 10.09 6.49
CA ILE A 355 26.62 8.92 7.05
C ILE A 355 27.20 7.66 6.42
N TRP A 356 27.60 6.69 7.26
CA TRP A 356 28.05 5.36 6.85
C TRP A 356 26.99 4.32 7.22
N LEU A 357 26.39 3.70 6.21
CA LEU A 357 25.33 2.71 6.40
C LEU A 357 25.87 1.29 6.64
N GLY A 358 27.08 0.98 6.17
CA GLY A 358 27.47 -0.41 5.97
C GLY A 358 26.46 -1.13 5.07
N ALA A 359 25.96 -2.28 5.49
CA ALA A 359 24.87 -3.01 4.82
C ALA A 359 23.47 -2.66 5.35
N ASN A 360 23.37 -1.79 6.36
CA ASN A 360 22.11 -1.53 7.06
C ASN A 360 21.24 -0.49 6.31
N THR A 361 19.92 -0.59 6.49
CA THR A 361 18.99 0.44 6.00
C THR A 361 18.78 1.52 7.06
N LEU A 362 18.80 2.79 6.65
CA LEU A 362 18.41 3.93 7.50
C LEU A 362 17.01 4.42 7.13
N THR A 363 16.07 4.28 8.05
CA THR A 363 14.74 4.86 7.97
C THR A 363 14.73 6.25 8.60
N LEU A 364 14.26 7.26 7.85
CA LEU A 364 14.32 8.67 8.24
C LEU A 364 13.08 9.44 7.81
N GLY A 365 12.81 10.56 8.49
CA GLY A 365 11.79 11.53 8.13
C GLY A 365 10.62 11.58 9.09
N GLY A 366 10.01 12.76 9.17
CA GLY A 366 8.83 13.06 10.00
C GLY A 366 7.88 14.00 9.28
N ALA A 367 7.06 14.74 10.03
CA ALA A 367 6.12 15.71 9.45
C ALA A 367 6.80 17.01 8.98
N GLY A 368 7.97 17.36 9.54
CA GLY A 368 8.72 18.55 9.18
C GLY A 368 9.63 18.35 7.96
N ASN A 369 9.99 19.45 7.30
CA ASN A 369 10.96 19.46 6.21
C ASN A 369 12.38 19.56 6.78
N THR A 370 13.31 18.76 6.24
CA THR A 370 14.71 18.74 6.65
C THR A 370 15.64 18.68 5.44
N SER A 371 16.89 19.13 5.62
CA SER A 371 17.90 19.17 4.55
C SER A 371 19.23 18.60 5.04
N PHE A 372 19.84 17.74 4.23
CA PHE A 372 21.13 17.12 4.52
C PHE A 372 22.11 17.41 3.38
N GLY A 373 23.18 18.14 3.68
CA GLY A 373 24.24 18.48 2.72
C GLY A 373 25.44 17.56 2.71
N GLY A 374 25.48 16.58 3.59
CA GLY A 374 26.52 15.57 3.63
C GLY A 374 26.38 14.48 2.56
N SER A 375 27.27 13.48 2.64
CA SER A 375 27.19 12.25 1.83
C SER A 375 26.61 11.10 2.64
N ILE A 376 25.80 10.25 2.01
CA ILE A 376 25.35 8.97 2.56
C ILE A 376 25.99 7.85 1.73
N ASN A 377 26.70 6.93 2.40
CA ASN A 377 27.53 5.91 1.74
C ASN A 377 27.31 4.52 2.33
N GLY A 378 27.54 3.47 1.54
CA GLY A 378 27.45 2.06 1.96
C GLY A 378 26.72 1.16 0.96
N THR A 379 26.64 -0.14 1.24
CA THR A 379 25.84 -1.08 0.42
C THR A 379 24.37 -1.16 0.88
N GLY A 380 24.06 -0.60 2.05
CA GLY A 380 22.70 -0.43 2.55
C GLY A 380 21.89 0.62 1.80
N GLY A 381 20.64 0.81 2.22
CA GLY A 381 19.68 1.73 1.58
C GLY A 381 19.08 2.76 2.54
N ILE A 382 18.18 3.58 2.02
CA ILE A 382 17.39 4.51 2.83
C ILE A 382 15.89 4.28 2.65
N VAL A 383 15.13 4.54 3.72
CA VAL A 383 13.66 4.59 3.70
C VAL A 383 13.23 5.97 4.18
N LYS A 384 12.62 6.77 3.29
CA LYS A 384 12.01 8.05 3.62
C LYS A 384 10.56 7.82 4.08
N GLN A 385 10.23 8.27 5.29
CA GLN A 385 8.90 8.23 5.88
C GLN A 385 8.43 9.61 6.35
N GLY A 386 7.18 9.68 6.82
CA GLY A 386 6.56 10.93 7.24
C GLY A 386 6.19 11.87 6.08
N THR A 387 5.28 12.80 6.33
CA THR A 387 4.70 13.67 5.29
C THR A 387 5.61 14.80 4.83
N GLY A 388 6.67 15.11 5.58
CA GLY A 388 7.61 16.19 5.25
C GLY A 388 8.53 15.89 4.07
N THR A 389 9.29 16.90 3.64
CA THR A 389 10.30 16.82 2.59
C THR A 389 11.67 16.58 3.20
N GLN A 390 12.37 15.51 2.79
CA GLN A 390 13.81 15.39 3.00
C GLN A 390 14.53 15.88 1.75
N THR A 391 15.35 16.91 1.87
CA THR A 391 16.20 17.41 0.78
C THR A 391 17.61 16.86 0.96
N LEU A 392 18.17 16.24 -0.09
CA LEU A 392 19.57 15.85 -0.16
C LEU A 392 20.29 16.85 -1.08
N THR A 393 21.31 17.52 -0.56
CA THR A 393 22.09 18.51 -1.32
C THR A 393 23.52 18.06 -1.64
N GLY A 394 23.98 16.99 -0.98
CA GLY A 394 25.25 16.32 -1.26
C GLY A 394 25.10 15.06 -2.12
N ILE A 395 26.22 14.61 -2.70
CA ILE A 395 26.30 13.39 -3.50
C ILE A 395 26.18 12.17 -2.59
N ASN A 396 25.23 11.27 -2.89
CA ASN A 396 25.02 10.04 -2.12
C ASN A 396 25.39 8.82 -2.97
N THR A 397 26.16 7.90 -2.38
CA THR A 397 26.77 6.77 -3.09
C THR A 397 26.26 5.41 -2.63
N TYR A 398 25.25 5.37 -1.76
CA TYR A 398 24.71 4.12 -1.24
C TYR A 398 23.98 3.30 -2.32
N THR A 399 24.21 1.98 -2.35
CA THR A 399 23.73 1.13 -3.46
C THR A 399 22.51 0.26 -3.13
N GLY A 400 22.12 0.14 -1.86
CA GLY A 400 20.98 -0.70 -1.43
C GLY A 400 19.60 -0.17 -1.80
N GLY A 401 19.53 0.93 -2.55
CA GLY A 401 18.29 1.54 -3.03
C GLY A 401 17.63 2.51 -2.06
N THR A 402 16.57 3.13 -2.54
CA THR A 402 15.81 4.19 -1.87
C THR A 402 14.33 3.85 -1.92
N THR A 403 13.68 3.77 -0.76
CA THR A 403 12.21 3.67 -0.68
C THR A 403 11.63 4.95 -0.12
N VAL A 404 10.59 5.50 -0.75
CA VAL A 404 9.79 6.61 -0.22
C VAL A 404 8.42 6.07 0.16
N ASN A 405 8.19 5.90 1.47
CA ASN A 405 6.90 5.46 2.01
C ASN A 405 5.88 6.60 2.07
N ALA A 406 6.33 7.83 2.32
CA ALA A 406 5.48 9.02 2.40
C ALA A 406 6.28 10.32 2.21
N GLY A 407 5.57 11.38 1.83
CA GLY A 407 6.14 12.72 1.66
C GLY A 407 7.07 12.79 0.45
N THR A 408 8.04 13.71 0.50
CA THR A 408 8.96 13.98 -0.62
C THR A 408 10.39 13.64 -0.24
N LEU A 409 11.09 12.93 -1.13
CA LEU A 409 12.54 12.96 -1.20
C LEU A 409 12.95 13.90 -2.35
N ALA A 410 13.64 14.99 -2.02
CA ALA A 410 14.07 16.00 -2.98
C ALA A 410 15.60 15.97 -3.16
N LEU A 411 16.05 16.14 -4.40
CA LEU A 411 17.45 16.42 -4.73
C LEU A 411 17.59 17.89 -5.13
N SER A 412 18.59 18.57 -4.59
CA SER A 412 18.89 19.95 -5.01
C SER A 412 20.39 20.22 -5.04
N GLY A 413 20.83 21.22 -5.83
CA GLY A 413 22.25 21.51 -5.99
C GLY A 413 23.01 20.27 -6.51
N LEU A 414 24.06 19.85 -5.79
CA LEU A 414 24.85 18.66 -6.13
C LEU A 414 24.22 17.34 -5.64
N GLY A 415 23.01 17.39 -5.10
CA GLY A 415 22.28 16.23 -4.60
C GLY A 415 22.10 15.17 -5.68
N SER A 416 22.56 13.95 -5.41
CA SER A 416 22.37 12.79 -6.29
C SER A 416 22.14 11.51 -5.49
N LEU A 417 21.52 10.51 -6.13
CA LEU A 417 21.50 9.13 -5.66
C LEU A 417 22.53 8.30 -6.43
N ALA A 418 22.85 7.10 -5.96
CA ALA A 418 23.72 6.20 -6.69
C ALA A 418 23.03 5.69 -7.97
N ALA A 419 23.74 5.73 -9.10
CA ALA A 419 23.22 5.30 -10.40
C ALA A 419 22.81 3.83 -10.47
N SER A 420 23.30 2.97 -9.56
CA SER A 420 22.91 1.55 -9.48
C SER A 420 21.81 1.29 -8.45
N GLY A 421 21.45 2.27 -7.61
CA GLY A 421 20.43 2.10 -6.57
C GLY A 421 19.03 2.26 -7.15
N SER A 422 18.15 1.30 -6.87
CA SER A 422 16.74 1.40 -7.25
C SER A 422 16.00 2.47 -6.44
N LEU A 423 14.94 3.04 -7.02
CA LEU A 423 14.01 3.96 -6.37
C LEU A 423 12.61 3.36 -6.37
N ASN A 424 12.00 3.23 -5.19
CA ASN A 424 10.63 2.77 -5.01
C ASN A 424 9.77 3.84 -4.33
N LEU A 425 8.74 4.34 -5.02
CA LEU A 425 7.72 5.22 -4.43
C LEU A 425 6.53 4.36 -3.93
N ALA A 426 6.64 3.90 -2.70
CA ALA A 426 5.88 2.74 -2.21
C ALA A 426 4.38 2.98 -1.97
N ALA A 427 3.92 4.24 -1.89
CA ALA A 427 2.53 4.57 -1.58
C ALA A 427 2.03 5.80 -2.34
N ALA A 428 0.70 5.97 -2.38
CA ALA A 428 0.07 7.19 -2.87
C ALA A 428 0.57 8.40 -2.08
N GLY A 429 0.93 9.49 -2.78
CA GLY A 429 1.51 10.67 -2.17
C GLY A 429 3.01 10.60 -1.88
N ALA A 430 3.68 9.47 -2.11
CA ALA A 430 5.15 9.41 -2.12
C ALA A 430 5.70 10.15 -3.34
N LYS A 431 6.70 11.01 -3.13
CA LYS A 431 7.25 11.88 -4.18
C LYS A 431 8.76 11.82 -4.26
N PHE A 432 9.26 11.87 -5.49
CA PHE A 432 10.66 12.13 -5.79
C PHE A 432 10.76 13.41 -6.61
N ASP A 433 11.54 14.38 -6.15
CA ASP A 433 11.65 15.69 -6.77
C ASP A 433 13.11 16.00 -7.12
N ILE A 434 13.39 16.19 -8.41
CA ILE A 434 14.72 16.57 -8.92
C ILE A 434 14.72 17.95 -9.57
N SER A 435 13.64 18.72 -9.41
CA SER A 435 13.44 19.99 -10.12
C SER A 435 14.51 21.05 -9.80
N PHE A 436 15.15 20.95 -8.64
CA PHE A 436 16.22 21.85 -8.19
C PHE A 436 17.63 21.20 -8.24
N ALA A 437 17.78 20.02 -8.83
CA ALA A 437 19.09 19.42 -9.05
C ALA A 437 19.90 20.21 -10.09
N ALA A 438 21.22 20.32 -9.88
CA ALA A 438 22.10 21.09 -10.77
C ALA A 438 22.33 20.40 -12.13
N ALA A 439 22.15 19.09 -12.20
CA ALA A 439 22.38 18.25 -13.38
C ALA A 439 21.29 17.19 -13.54
N ASP A 440 21.24 16.56 -14.71
CA ASP A 440 20.43 15.37 -14.96
C ASP A 440 20.80 14.23 -14.00
N GLN A 441 19.83 13.39 -13.68
CA GLN A 441 19.97 12.37 -12.63
C GLN A 441 19.90 10.98 -13.22
N THR A 442 20.68 10.06 -12.66
CA THR A 442 20.66 8.64 -13.02
C THR A 442 20.42 7.80 -11.77
N ILE A 443 19.52 6.82 -11.89
CA ILE A 443 19.21 5.82 -10.88
C ILE A 443 19.18 4.43 -11.52
N GLY A 444 19.08 3.37 -10.70
CA GLY A 444 18.79 2.01 -11.15
C GLY A 444 17.32 1.87 -11.57
N GLY A 445 16.64 0.81 -11.13
CA GLY A 445 15.21 0.63 -11.39
C GLY A 445 14.31 1.71 -10.77
N LEU A 446 13.22 2.06 -11.46
CA LEU A 446 12.16 2.96 -10.98
C LEU A 446 10.84 2.20 -10.80
N SER A 447 10.37 2.12 -9.55
CA SER A 447 9.07 1.54 -9.21
C SER A 447 8.21 2.52 -8.42
N GLY A 448 6.89 2.37 -8.50
CA GLY A 448 5.99 3.23 -7.73
C GLY A 448 4.51 2.85 -7.81
N ALA A 449 3.81 3.05 -6.71
CA ALA A 449 2.38 2.83 -6.58
C ALA A 449 1.55 3.90 -7.30
N ALA A 450 0.29 3.60 -7.60
CA ALA A 450 -0.66 4.59 -8.13
C ALA A 450 -0.79 5.79 -7.16
N GLY A 451 -0.80 7.00 -7.71
CA GLY A 451 -0.82 8.24 -6.92
C GLY A 451 0.55 8.69 -6.38
N SER A 452 1.64 7.98 -6.66
CA SER A 452 3.01 8.50 -6.46
C SER A 452 3.42 9.47 -7.58
N THR A 453 4.41 10.32 -7.34
CA THR A 453 4.82 11.36 -8.31
C THR A 453 6.34 11.52 -8.43
N VAL A 454 6.84 11.61 -9.66
CA VAL A 454 8.19 12.11 -9.97
C VAL A 454 8.09 13.51 -10.56
N THR A 455 8.81 14.48 -9.99
CA THR A 455 8.87 15.86 -10.47
C THR A 455 10.25 16.16 -11.05
N LEU A 456 10.32 16.39 -12.36
CA LEU A 456 11.57 16.52 -13.11
C LEU A 456 12.13 17.96 -13.11
N GLY A 457 11.27 18.98 -13.02
CA GLY A 457 11.65 20.34 -13.43
C GLY A 457 12.14 20.32 -14.88
N ALA A 458 13.30 20.89 -15.17
CA ALA A 458 13.94 20.88 -16.50
C ALA A 458 14.93 19.72 -16.72
N ARG A 459 15.01 18.75 -15.79
CA ARG A 459 16.05 17.71 -15.78
C ARG A 459 15.60 16.44 -16.50
N THR A 460 16.56 15.72 -17.05
CA THR A 460 16.35 14.34 -17.52
C THR A 460 16.56 13.37 -16.36
N LEU A 461 15.62 12.42 -16.18
CA LEU A 461 15.83 11.27 -15.30
C LEU A 461 16.16 10.03 -16.13
N THR A 462 17.37 9.52 -15.96
CA THR A 462 17.81 8.24 -16.55
C THR A 462 17.59 7.11 -15.55
N PHE A 463 16.91 6.04 -15.95
CA PHE A 463 16.59 4.92 -15.07
C PHE A 463 16.47 3.59 -15.83
N GLY A 464 16.59 2.50 -15.08
CA GLY A 464 16.44 1.13 -15.55
C GLY A 464 17.69 0.29 -15.27
N ASP A 465 17.45 -1.00 -15.06
CA ASP A 465 18.47 -2.00 -14.79
C ASP A 465 18.13 -3.31 -15.52
N ALA A 466 18.68 -4.45 -15.09
CA ALA A 466 18.43 -5.75 -15.73
C ALA A 466 17.06 -6.35 -15.36
N THR A 467 16.35 -5.77 -14.40
CA THR A 467 15.09 -6.30 -13.86
C THR A 467 13.87 -5.54 -14.39
N ASN A 468 12.71 -6.19 -14.38
CA ASN A 468 11.47 -5.56 -14.81
C ASN A 468 10.90 -4.69 -13.69
N GLN A 469 10.43 -3.49 -14.05
CA GLN A 469 9.96 -2.47 -13.12
C GLN A 469 8.57 -1.98 -13.52
N LEU A 470 7.73 -1.67 -12.52
CA LEU A 470 6.40 -1.09 -12.71
C LEU A 470 6.31 0.26 -12.00
N PHE A 471 5.97 1.29 -12.76
CA PHE A 471 5.66 2.62 -12.23
C PHE A 471 4.23 3.00 -12.61
N ALA A 472 3.34 2.96 -11.62
CA ALA A 472 1.93 3.33 -11.75
C ALA A 472 1.65 4.80 -11.37
N GLY A 473 2.69 5.54 -10.96
CA GLY A 473 2.61 6.96 -10.61
C GLY A 473 2.58 7.88 -11.83
N SER A 474 2.69 9.18 -11.57
CA SER A 474 2.82 10.22 -12.61
C SER A 474 4.24 10.79 -12.66
N ILE A 475 4.71 11.13 -13.85
CA ILE A 475 5.95 11.88 -14.07
C ILE A 475 5.57 13.23 -14.69
N GLY A 476 6.05 14.33 -14.11
CA GLY A 476 5.75 15.69 -14.59
C GLY A 476 6.98 16.60 -14.63
N GLY A 477 6.87 17.72 -15.36
CA GLY A 477 7.94 18.70 -15.55
C GLY A 477 8.16 19.08 -17.02
N THR A 478 9.15 19.92 -17.30
CA THR A 478 9.54 20.26 -18.68
C THR A 478 10.70 19.41 -19.19
N GLY A 479 11.37 18.67 -18.30
CA GLY A 479 12.45 17.74 -18.60
C GLY A 479 11.97 16.41 -19.18
N GLY A 480 12.92 15.52 -19.47
CA GLY A 480 12.69 14.25 -20.16
C GLY A 480 12.98 13.00 -19.32
N ILE A 481 12.85 11.84 -19.94
CA ILE A 481 13.23 10.56 -19.34
C ILE A 481 14.12 9.74 -20.29
N ALA A 482 15.01 8.93 -19.73
CA ALA A 482 15.81 7.99 -20.49
C ALA A 482 15.74 6.60 -19.86
N LYS A 483 15.22 5.62 -20.59
CA LYS A 483 15.16 4.22 -20.18
C LYS A 483 16.43 3.50 -20.63
N GLN A 484 17.19 2.96 -19.67
CA GLN A 484 18.41 2.16 -19.86
C GLN A 484 18.26 0.75 -19.27
N GLY A 485 19.28 -0.09 -19.42
CA GLY A 485 19.29 -1.47 -18.89
C GLY A 485 18.41 -2.43 -19.69
N SER A 486 18.67 -3.73 -19.57
CA SER A 486 18.00 -4.77 -20.38
C SER A 486 16.58 -5.10 -19.90
N GLY A 487 16.18 -4.71 -18.70
CA GLY A 487 14.86 -4.99 -18.14
C GLY A 487 13.75 -4.16 -18.81
N ARG A 488 12.49 -4.55 -18.55
CA ARG A 488 11.29 -3.81 -18.96
C ARG A 488 10.94 -2.74 -17.93
N GLN A 489 10.70 -1.50 -18.37
CA GLN A 489 9.95 -0.52 -17.57
C GLN A 489 8.53 -0.46 -18.07
N THR A 490 7.56 -0.76 -17.21
CA THR A 490 6.14 -0.49 -17.45
C THR A 490 5.75 0.85 -16.83
N LEU A 491 5.19 1.74 -17.64
CA LEU A 491 4.52 2.97 -17.22
C LEU A 491 3.01 2.78 -17.38
N SER A 492 2.31 2.55 -16.27
CA SER A 492 0.84 2.36 -16.27
C SER A 492 0.05 3.59 -15.82
N GLY A 493 0.72 4.59 -15.24
CA GLY A 493 0.11 5.86 -14.87
C GLY A 493 0.08 6.89 -16.00
N THR A 494 -0.54 8.04 -15.74
CA THR A 494 -0.53 9.20 -16.65
C THR A 494 0.62 10.14 -16.32
N SER A 495 1.45 10.45 -17.31
CA SER A 495 2.60 11.35 -17.20
C SER A 495 2.44 12.54 -18.13
N THR A 496 2.90 13.70 -17.68
CA THR A 496 2.66 15.02 -18.31
C THR A 496 3.96 15.77 -18.65
N TYR A 497 5.11 15.12 -18.51
CA TYR A 497 6.39 15.77 -18.77
C TYR A 497 6.56 16.14 -20.25
N GLY A 498 7.13 17.31 -20.53
CA GLY A 498 7.24 17.85 -21.89
C GLY A 498 8.54 17.53 -22.64
N GLY A 499 9.59 17.09 -21.95
CA GLY A 499 10.89 16.78 -22.55
C GLY A 499 10.91 15.43 -23.26
N ALA A 500 12.01 15.15 -23.97
CA ALA A 500 12.16 13.94 -24.78
C ALA A 500 12.19 12.65 -23.94
N THR A 501 11.74 11.55 -24.54
CA THR A 501 11.85 10.19 -24.02
C THR A 501 12.80 9.40 -24.89
N THR A 502 13.89 8.91 -24.31
CA THR A 502 14.83 8.02 -25.01
C THR A 502 14.72 6.61 -24.46
N VAL A 503 14.43 5.62 -25.30
CA VAL A 503 14.54 4.19 -24.96
C VAL A 503 15.89 3.71 -25.48
N ALA A 504 16.91 3.77 -24.62
CA ALA A 504 18.28 3.44 -24.99
C ALA A 504 18.55 1.93 -25.00
N ALA A 505 17.89 1.17 -24.12
CA ALA A 505 18.01 -0.29 -24.04
C ALA A 505 16.80 -0.94 -23.35
N GLY A 506 16.65 -2.25 -23.57
CA GLY A 506 15.56 -3.03 -23.00
C GLY A 506 14.19 -2.60 -23.55
N GLU A 507 13.15 -2.76 -22.74
CA GLU A 507 11.77 -2.44 -23.15
C GLU A 507 11.23 -1.25 -22.35
N LEU A 508 10.65 -0.26 -23.03
CA LEU A 508 9.70 0.68 -22.45
C LEU A 508 8.30 0.25 -22.85
N ARG A 509 7.50 -0.17 -21.88
CA ARG A 509 6.09 -0.52 -22.06
C ARG A 509 5.20 0.61 -21.54
N VAL A 510 4.39 1.19 -22.40
CA VAL A 510 3.43 2.24 -22.05
C VAL A 510 2.03 1.65 -22.02
N ASP A 511 1.51 1.37 -20.83
CA ASP A 511 0.11 0.94 -20.62
C ASP A 511 -0.78 2.10 -20.14
N GLY A 512 -0.16 3.18 -19.64
CA GLY A 512 -0.84 4.41 -19.24
C GLY A 512 -0.87 5.45 -20.36
N ALA A 513 -0.53 6.70 -20.02
CA ALA A 513 -0.54 7.79 -20.99
C ALA A 513 0.70 8.69 -20.82
N LEU A 514 1.40 8.96 -21.92
CA LEU A 514 2.41 10.02 -22.05
C LEU A 514 1.76 11.20 -22.79
N THR A 515 1.21 12.14 -22.02
CA THR A 515 0.39 13.24 -22.56
C THR A 515 1.19 14.45 -23.00
N GLY A 516 2.45 14.55 -22.56
CA GLY A 516 3.35 15.59 -23.02
C GLY A 516 3.75 15.39 -24.49
N LEU A 517 4.09 16.50 -25.16
CA LEU A 517 4.43 16.51 -26.59
C LEU A 517 5.92 16.21 -26.88
N GLY A 518 6.67 15.79 -25.86
CA GLY A 518 8.08 15.41 -26.01
C GLY A 518 8.24 14.24 -26.96
N ALA A 519 9.24 14.31 -27.84
CA ALA A 519 9.51 13.24 -28.81
C ALA A 519 9.99 11.97 -28.11
N VAL A 520 9.55 10.80 -28.59
CA VAL A 520 10.01 9.48 -28.16
C VAL A 520 10.95 8.91 -29.21
N THR A 521 12.16 8.54 -28.81
CA THR A 521 13.14 7.86 -29.68
C THR A 521 13.45 6.48 -29.12
N VAL A 522 13.35 5.45 -29.96
CA VAL A 522 13.65 4.06 -29.59
C VAL A 522 14.93 3.64 -30.32
N SER A 523 16.02 3.51 -29.57
CA SER A 523 17.33 3.17 -30.13
C SER A 523 17.37 1.74 -30.68
N ALA A 524 18.33 1.47 -31.57
CA ALA A 524 18.58 0.12 -32.08
C ALA A 524 18.78 -0.88 -30.93
N GLY A 525 18.08 -2.02 -30.98
CA GLY A 525 18.09 -3.05 -29.95
C GLY A 525 17.20 -2.78 -28.73
N ALA A 526 16.54 -1.62 -28.65
CA ALA A 526 15.51 -1.34 -27.65
C ALA A 526 14.10 -1.60 -28.20
N THR A 527 13.12 -1.75 -27.31
CA THR A 527 11.72 -2.02 -27.66
C THR A 527 10.80 -0.99 -27.05
N LEU A 528 9.86 -0.48 -27.85
CA LEU A 528 8.67 0.23 -27.38
C LEU A 528 7.45 -0.68 -27.53
N SER A 529 6.65 -0.78 -26.47
CA SER A 529 5.44 -1.61 -26.44
C SER A 529 4.32 -1.01 -25.59
N GLY A 530 3.21 -1.73 -25.48
CA GLY A 530 2.13 -1.44 -24.53
C GLY A 530 0.80 -1.13 -25.19
N THR A 531 -0.20 -0.86 -24.35
CA THR A 531 -1.60 -0.63 -24.77
C THR A 531 -2.08 0.81 -24.55
N GLY A 532 -1.16 1.67 -24.14
CA GLY A 532 -1.44 3.04 -23.72
C GLY A 532 -1.42 4.06 -24.87
N SER A 533 -1.22 5.32 -24.51
CA SER A 533 -1.14 6.44 -25.44
C SER A 533 0.12 7.27 -25.29
N ILE A 534 0.68 7.73 -26.41
CA ILE A 534 1.84 8.62 -26.49
C ILE A 534 1.47 9.79 -27.40
N ALA A 535 1.37 11.00 -26.85
CA ALA A 535 0.98 12.18 -27.61
C ALA A 535 2.09 12.71 -28.52
N GLY A 536 3.34 12.66 -28.06
CA GLY A 536 4.51 13.10 -28.82
C GLY A 536 4.80 12.26 -30.06
N SER A 537 5.64 12.78 -30.96
CA SER A 537 6.14 12.04 -32.12
C SER A 537 7.03 10.88 -31.70
N VAL A 538 6.90 9.73 -32.35
CA VAL A 538 7.67 8.52 -32.09
C VAL A 538 8.58 8.21 -33.29
N THR A 539 9.87 8.01 -33.02
CA THR A 539 10.86 7.54 -33.99
C THR A 539 11.47 6.23 -33.50
N VAL A 540 11.50 5.22 -34.35
CA VAL A 540 11.95 3.87 -34.00
C VAL A 540 13.12 3.45 -34.88
N ASP A 541 14.25 3.17 -34.25
CA ASP A 541 15.41 2.47 -34.82
C ASP A 541 15.53 1.02 -34.31
N GLY A 542 14.84 0.69 -33.21
CA GLY A 542 14.75 -0.66 -32.63
C GLY A 542 13.43 -1.36 -32.98
N THR A 543 12.80 -1.94 -31.97
CA THR A 543 11.54 -2.69 -32.14
C THR A 543 10.33 -1.86 -31.69
N LEU A 544 9.31 -1.81 -32.53
CA LEU A 544 7.95 -1.45 -32.14
C LEU A 544 7.14 -2.74 -31.98
N SER A 545 6.77 -3.09 -30.75
CA SER A 545 5.91 -4.23 -30.47
C SER A 545 4.56 -3.70 -30.06
N ALA A 546 3.60 -3.69 -31.00
CA ALA A 546 2.28 -3.16 -30.72
C ALA A 546 1.59 -3.94 -29.59
N GLY A 547 0.83 -3.25 -28.75
CA GLY A 547 0.00 -3.88 -27.73
C GLY A 547 0.76 -4.57 -26.58
N HIS A 548 0.01 -5.42 -25.89
CA HIS A 548 0.53 -6.45 -24.99
C HIS A 548 0.03 -7.82 -25.46
N SER A 549 0.04 -8.04 -26.77
CA SER A 549 -0.06 -9.37 -27.37
C SER A 549 -1.38 -10.12 -27.09
N PRO A 550 -2.50 -9.75 -27.75
CA PRO A 550 -2.67 -8.62 -28.66
C PRO A 550 -3.16 -7.33 -27.94
N GLY A 551 -3.04 -6.16 -28.58
CA GLY A 551 -3.63 -4.91 -28.10
C GLY A 551 -3.36 -3.68 -28.97
N THR A 552 -3.91 -2.52 -28.58
CA THR A 552 -3.77 -1.27 -29.34
C THR A 552 -2.83 -0.29 -28.65
N LEU A 553 -1.77 0.16 -29.35
CA LEU A 553 -0.91 1.27 -28.91
C LEU A 553 -1.26 2.54 -29.69
N THR A 554 -1.55 3.64 -29.00
CA THR A 554 -1.83 4.93 -29.66
C THR A 554 -0.60 5.83 -29.60
N VAL A 555 -0.22 6.43 -30.74
CA VAL A 555 0.93 7.33 -30.84
C VAL A 555 0.59 8.62 -31.60
N GLY A 556 1.46 9.63 -31.47
CA GLY A 556 1.44 10.87 -32.24
C GLY A 556 1.71 10.63 -33.73
N SER A 557 2.69 11.34 -34.30
CA SER A 557 3.27 10.92 -35.59
C SER A 557 4.26 9.78 -35.37
N LEU A 558 4.33 8.82 -36.29
CA LEU A 558 5.21 7.66 -36.20
C LEU A 558 6.16 7.59 -37.40
N THR A 559 7.45 7.45 -37.12
CA THR A 559 8.49 7.17 -38.11
C THR A 559 9.21 5.87 -37.77
N LEU A 560 9.09 4.89 -38.66
CA LEU A 560 9.84 3.65 -38.63
C LEU A 560 11.07 3.82 -39.53
N ASN A 561 12.28 3.78 -38.95
CA ASN A 561 13.52 3.87 -39.72
C ASN A 561 13.90 2.50 -40.32
N SER A 562 14.83 2.50 -41.27
CA SER A 562 15.25 1.27 -41.99
C SER A 562 15.80 0.16 -41.08
N GLY A 563 16.38 0.52 -39.92
CA GLY A 563 16.86 -0.45 -38.93
C GLY A 563 15.78 -1.03 -38.01
N SER A 564 14.53 -0.54 -38.11
CA SER A 564 13.46 -0.91 -37.18
C SER A 564 12.76 -2.23 -37.51
N THR A 565 12.12 -2.82 -36.51
CA THR A 565 11.22 -3.96 -36.67
C THR A 565 9.86 -3.65 -36.05
N SER A 566 8.78 -3.82 -36.80
CA SER A 566 7.42 -3.76 -36.29
C SER A 566 6.88 -5.17 -36.09
N VAL A 567 6.48 -5.49 -34.86
CA VAL A 567 5.96 -6.81 -34.48
C VAL A 567 4.45 -6.73 -34.25
N PHE A 568 3.71 -7.65 -34.86
CA PHE A 568 2.26 -7.74 -34.76
C PHE A 568 1.78 -9.18 -34.56
N GLU A 569 0.84 -9.36 -33.65
CA GLU A 569 0.09 -10.59 -33.43
C GLU A 569 -1.34 -10.44 -33.96
N LEU A 570 -1.71 -11.36 -34.85
CA LEU A 570 -2.89 -11.24 -35.71
C LEU A 570 -3.72 -12.53 -35.63
N ASN A 571 -4.65 -12.57 -34.70
CA ASN A 571 -5.46 -13.75 -34.46
C ASN A 571 -6.61 -13.86 -35.47
N THR A 572 -7.51 -12.86 -35.54
CA THR A 572 -8.75 -12.98 -36.31
C THR A 572 -8.82 -11.96 -37.44
N PRO A 573 -8.92 -12.39 -38.72
CA PRO A 573 -9.09 -11.48 -39.84
C PRO A 573 -10.29 -10.55 -39.67
N GLY A 574 -10.17 -9.29 -40.13
CA GLY A 574 -11.21 -8.25 -40.03
C GLY A 574 -11.49 -7.67 -38.64
N VAL A 575 -10.84 -8.19 -37.58
CA VAL A 575 -10.87 -7.54 -36.27
C VAL A 575 -9.84 -6.40 -36.26
N VAL A 576 -10.28 -5.19 -35.89
CA VAL A 576 -9.41 -4.00 -35.82
C VAL A 576 -8.99 -3.80 -34.38
N GLY A 577 -7.71 -4.03 -34.08
CA GLY A 577 -7.20 -3.92 -32.71
C GLY A 577 -7.84 -4.90 -31.72
N GLY A 578 -7.74 -4.58 -30.44
CA GLY A 578 -8.39 -5.32 -29.36
C GLY A 578 -7.44 -6.16 -28.52
N SER A 579 -7.76 -6.29 -27.23
CA SER A 579 -6.95 -6.98 -26.23
C SER A 579 -7.38 -8.43 -25.97
N ASP A 580 -8.33 -8.95 -26.75
CA ASP A 580 -8.80 -10.33 -26.59
C ASP A 580 -7.72 -11.30 -27.10
N PRO A 581 -7.22 -12.23 -26.28
CA PRO A 581 -6.10 -13.11 -26.66
C PRO A 581 -6.45 -14.12 -27.76
N VAL A 582 -7.73 -14.32 -28.07
CA VAL A 582 -8.23 -15.24 -29.08
C VAL A 582 -8.69 -14.50 -30.32
N ALA A 583 -9.44 -13.41 -30.15
CA ALA A 583 -10.08 -12.68 -31.24
C ALA A 583 -9.38 -11.37 -31.60
N GLY A 584 -8.66 -10.75 -30.66
CA GLY A 584 -8.01 -9.46 -30.82
C GLY A 584 -6.79 -9.53 -31.72
N ASN A 585 -6.50 -8.39 -32.35
CA ASN A 585 -5.29 -8.18 -33.13
C ASN A 585 -4.51 -7.02 -32.56
N ASP A 586 -3.20 -7.05 -32.75
CA ASP A 586 -2.39 -5.87 -32.52
C ASP A 586 -2.76 -4.74 -33.48
N LEU A 587 -2.74 -3.51 -32.97
CA LEU A 587 -2.98 -2.29 -33.75
C LEU A 587 -2.08 -1.17 -33.25
N VAL A 588 -1.53 -0.39 -34.17
CA VAL A 588 -0.92 0.90 -33.84
C VAL A 588 -1.79 2.03 -34.42
N ALA A 589 -2.41 2.80 -33.54
CA ALA A 589 -3.22 3.95 -33.92
C ALA A 589 -2.34 5.21 -33.95
N VAL A 590 -2.07 5.72 -35.14
CA VAL A 590 -1.21 6.89 -35.38
C VAL A 590 -2.11 8.12 -35.57
N THR A 591 -2.09 9.04 -34.62
CA THR A 591 -2.93 10.25 -34.73
C THR A 591 -2.41 11.25 -35.77
N GLY A 592 -1.12 11.18 -36.11
CA GLY A 592 -0.46 12.05 -37.09
C GLY A 592 0.00 11.35 -38.36
N ASN A 593 1.15 11.78 -38.89
CA ASN A 593 1.76 11.18 -40.08
C ASN A 593 2.38 9.82 -39.76
N LEU A 594 2.31 8.90 -40.72
CA LEU A 594 2.95 7.59 -40.66
C LEU A 594 4.01 7.48 -41.76
N ARG A 595 5.25 7.18 -41.38
CA ARG A 595 6.30 6.75 -42.29
C ARG A 595 6.66 5.29 -42.01
N LEU A 596 6.45 4.43 -43.01
CA LEU A 596 6.89 3.04 -42.98
C LEU A 596 8.37 2.93 -43.38
N GLY A 597 9.03 1.91 -42.81
CA GLY A 597 10.42 1.56 -43.02
C GLY A 597 10.75 0.28 -42.24
N GLY A 598 11.94 -0.28 -42.45
CA GLY A 598 12.39 -1.45 -41.68
C GLY A 598 11.61 -2.73 -41.96
N ALA A 599 11.66 -3.68 -41.04
CA ALA A 599 11.04 -4.99 -41.20
C ALA A 599 9.64 -5.07 -40.55
N LEU A 600 8.72 -5.77 -41.21
CA LEU A 600 7.48 -6.25 -40.60
C LEU A 600 7.67 -7.72 -40.16
N ASP A 601 7.45 -8.02 -38.87
CA ASP A 601 7.32 -9.39 -38.33
C ASP A 601 5.88 -9.60 -37.83
N ALA A 602 5.05 -10.23 -38.66
CA ALA A 602 3.65 -10.48 -38.35
C ALA A 602 3.39 -11.97 -38.08
N ARG A 603 2.55 -12.25 -37.08
CA ARG A 603 2.21 -13.60 -36.62
C ARG A 603 0.72 -13.81 -36.81
N ALA A 604 0.33 -14.48 -37.89
CA ALA A 604 -1.06 -14.62 -38.30
C ALA A 604 -1.62 -16.03 -37.99
N ALA A 605 -2.79 -16.11 -37.36
CA ALA A 605 -3.42 -17.40 -37.03
C ALA A 605 -4.28 -17.97 -38.17
N ALA A 606 -4.64 -17.15 -39.16
CA ALA A 606 -5.47 -17.54 -40.29
C ALA A 606 -5.15 -16.71 -41.54
N ALA A 607 -5.71 -17.12 -42.67
CA ALA A 607 -5.73 -16.30 -43.88
C ALA A 607 -6.80 -15.21 -43.76
N GLY A 608 -6.53 -14.05 -44.34
CA GLY A 608 -7.47 -12.95 -44.44
C GLY A 608 -6.78 -11.59 -44.42
N TYR A 609 -7.59 -10.55 -44.25
CA TYR A 609 -7.17 -9.15 -44.25
C TYR A 609 -7.10 -8.61 -42.82
N TYR A 610 -5.96 -8.04 -42.42
CA TYR A 610 -5.68 -7.56 -41.07
C TYR A 610 -5.30 -6.08 -41.07
N ARG A 611 -5.81 -5.31 -40.11
CA ARG A 611 -5.42 -3.91 -39.90
C ARG A 611 -4.16 -3.86 -39.03
N LEU A 612 -3.06 -3.29 -39.56
CA LEU A 612 -1.82 -3.08 -38.79
C LEU A 612 -1.77 -1.66 -38.19
N PHE A 613 -2.07 -0.65 -39.01
CA PHE A 613 -2.03 0.76 -38.61
C PHE A 613 -3.28 1.49 -39.08
N ASP A 614 -3.81 2.34 -38.21
CA ASP A 614 -4.62 3.48 -38.62
C ASP A 614 -3.76 4.75 -38.57
N TYR A 615 -3.95 5.67 -39.50
CA TYR A 615 -3.25 6.96 -39.49
C TYR A 615 -4.16 8.14 -39.84
N GLY A 616 -4.01 9.25 -39.11
CA GLY A 616 -4.78 10.48 -39.35
C GLY A 616 -4.16 11.45 -40.36
N GLY A 617 -2.85 11.35 -40.60
CA GLY A 617 -2.08 12.24 -41.49
C GLY A 617 -1.76 11.63 -42.86
N THR A 618 -0.56 11.90 -43.37
CA THR A 618 -0.07 11.31 -44.63
C THR A 618 0.71 10.03 -44.38
N LEU A 619 0.54 9.04 -45.28
CA LEU A 619 1.39 7.86 -45.36
C LEU A 619 2.55 8.06 -46.33
N THR A 620 3.76 7.68 -45.92
CA THR A 620 4.95 7.65 -46.79
C THR A 620 5.81 6.41 -46.52
N GLY A 621 6.68 6.07 -47.47
CA GLY A 621 7.59 4.92 -47.34
C GLY A 621 6.91 3.56 -47.52
N SER A 622 7.67 2.50 -47.29
CA SER A 622 7.24 1.10 -47.35
C SER A 622 8.09 0.31 -46.35
N PHE A 623 7.64 -0.88 -45.94
CA PHE A 623 8.52 -1.81 -45.26
C PHE A 623 9.66 -2.24 -46.21
N ASP A 624 10.87 -2.32 -45.68
CA ASP A 624 12.06 -2.79 -46.40
C ASP A 624 12.03 -4.32 -46.56
N SER A 625 11.42 -5.02 -45.60
CA SER A 625 11.20 -6.47 -45.67
C SER A 625 9.96 -6.91 -44.88
N GLN A 626 9.44 -8.09 -45.20
CA GLN A 626 8.27 -8.66 -44.57
C GLN A 626 8.49 -10.14 -44.25
N SER A 627 8.21 -10.51 -43.01
CA SER A 627 8.12 -11.88 -42.52
C SER A 627 6.73 -12.08 -41.93
N VAL A 628 5.99 -13.07 -42.44
CA VAL A 628 4.71 -13.46 -41.86
C VAL A 628 4.75 -14.95 -41.54
N THR A 629 4.51 -15.28 -40.28
CA THR A 629 4.56 -16.64 -39.76
C THR A 629 3.20 -17.07 -39.24
N SER A 630 2.91 -18.38 -39.34
CA SER A 630 1.69 -18.95 -38.80
C SER A 630 1.85 -19.22 -37.30
N THR A 631 0.86 -18.81 -36.50
CA THR A 631 0.77 -19.16 -35.07
C THR A 631 -0.02 -20.45 -34.81
N ARG A 632 -0.76 -20.95 -35.81
CA ARG A 632 -1.67 -22.09 -35.66
C ARG A 632 -1.14 -23.33 -36.39
N GLY A 633 -1.02 -24.43 -35.66
CA GLY A 633 -0.70 -25.74 -36.24
C GLY A 633 -1.70 -26.14 -37.33
N GLY A 634 -1.21 -26.49 -38.51
CA GLY A 634 -2.03 -26.88 -39.67
C GLY A 634 -2.44 -25.74 -40.60
N PHE A 635 -2.17 -24.48 -40.24
CA PHE A 635 -2.27 -23.35 -41.18
C PHE A 635 -0.88 -23.01 -41.74
N THR A 636 -0.74 -23.11 -43.06
CA THR A 636 0.49 -22.71 -43.77
C THR A 636 0.20 -21.46 -44.57
N ILE A 637 0.99 -20.41 -44.31
CA ILE A 637 0.96 -19.17 -45.08
C ILE A 637 1.63 -19.43 -46.43
N ALA A 638 0.89 -19.24 -47.51
CA ALA A 638 1.41 -19.38 -48.87
C ALA A 638 1.98 -18.05 -49.38
N SER A 639 1.33 -16.93 -49.04
CA SER A 639 1.83 -15.59 -49.32
C SER A 639 1.22 -14.58 -48.36
N ALA A 640 1.88 -13.44 -48.21
CA ALA A 640 1.32 -12.29 -47.53
C ALA A 640 1.80 -11.01 -48.21
N GLN A 641 0.97 -9.97 -48.23
CA GLN A 641 1.24 -8.70 -48.90
C GLN A 641 0.74 -7.53 -48.04
N VAL A 642 1.56 -6.50 -47.90
CA VAL A 642 1.15 -5.25 -47.25
C VAL A 642 0.36 -4.41 -48.24
N ASP A 643 -0.84 -4.01 -47.85
CA ASP A 643 -1.74 -3.18 -48.65
C ASP A 643 -1.84 -1.77 -48.04
N THR A 644 -1.53 -0.78 -48.86
CA THR A 644 -1.51 0.66 -48.50
C THR A 644 -2.44 1.48 -49.39
N THR A 645 -3.26 0.83 -50.21
CA THR A 645 -4.13 1.49 -51.20
C THR A 645 -5.32 2.19 -50.56
N VAL A 646 -5.71 1.78 -49.35
CA VAL A 646 -6.80 2.40 -48.60
C VAL A 646 -6.27 3.57 -47.75
N ALA A 647 -6.73 4.79 -48.06
CA ALA A 647 -6.32 5.99 -47.33
C ALA A 647 -6.69 5.92 -45.83
N GLY A 648 -5.75 6.34 -44.98
CA GLY A 648 -5.87 6.29 -43.51
C GLY A 648 -5.51 4.93 -42.89
N GLN A 649 -5.10 3.95 -43.69
CA GLN A 649 -4.97 2.55 -43.28
C GLN A 649 -3.71 1.89 -43.83
N VAL A 650 -3.10 1.00 -43.04
CA VAL A 650 -2.12 0.03 -43.52
C VAL A 650 -2.59 -1.35 -43.13
N ASN A 651 -2.74 -2.22 -44.13
CA ASN A 651 -3.30 -3.55 -43.98
C ASN A 651 -2.29 -4.62 -44.34
N LEU A 652 -2.53 -5.83 -43.84
CA LEU A 652 -1.80 -7.03 -44.19
C LEU A 652 -2.77 -8.06 -44.74
N VAL A 653 -2.55 -8.46 -45.98
CA VAL A 653 -3.25 -9.57 -46.63
C VAL A 653 -2.45 -10.85 -46.40
N VAL A 654 -3.07 -11.88 -45.84
CA VAL A 654 -2.45 -13.19 -45.60
C VAL A 654 -3.25 -14.25 -46.35
N LEU A 655 -2.59 -15.06 -47.18
CA LEU A 655 -3.22 -16.14 -47.93
C LEU A 655 -2.67 -17.49 -47.48
N GLY A 656 -3.58 -18.45 -47.27
CA GLY A 656 -3.23 -19.84 -47.06
C GLY A 656 -2.98 -20.59 -48.37
N THR A 657 -2.42 -21.79 -48.27
CA THR A 657 -2.28 -22.69 -49.43
C THR A 657 -3.63 -22.93 -50.11
N GLY A 658 -3.68 -22.74 -51.43
CA GLY A 658 -4.88 -22.96 -52.24
C GLY A 658 -5.88 -21.79 -52.27
N GLN A 659 -5.60 -20.68 -51.58
CA GLN A 659 -6.44 -19.49 -51.65
C GLN A 659 -5.94 -18.51 -52.72
N THR A 660 -6.89 -17.87 -53.40
CA THR A 660 -6.65 -16.74 -54.29
C THR A 660 -7.54 -15.59 -53.84
N LEU A 661 -6.99 -14.37 -53.80
CA LEU A 661 -7.72 -13.20 -53.33
C LEU A 661 -7.93 -12.20 -54.46
N GLN A 662 -9.15 -11.72 -54.57
CA GLN A 662 -9.54 -10.74 -55.56
C GLN A 662 -10.47 -9.69 -54.95
N PHE A 663 -10.43 -8.48 -55.50
CA PHE A 663 -11.26 -7.36 -55.10
C PHE A 663 -12.39 -7.16 -56.11
N TRP A 664 -13.58 -6.88 -55.59
CA TRP A 664 -14.74 -6.59 -56.43
C TRP A 664 -14.59 -5.22 -57.08
N ASP A 665 -14.68 -5.20 -58.42
CA ASP A 665 -14.45 -4.00 -59.22
C ASP A 665 -15.75 -3.44 -59.85
N GLY A 666 -16.91 -3.85 -59.31
CA GLY A 666 -18.20 -3.32 -59.73
C GLY A 666 -18.54 -3.64 -61.17
N ALA A 667 -19.02 -2.64 -61.90
CA ALA A 667 -19.31 -2.72 -63.33
C ALA A 667 -18.06 -2.59 -64.20
N ASN A 668 -16.90 -2.23 -63.62
CA ASN A 668 -15.66 -2.11 -64.37
C ASN A 668 -15.14 -3.50 -64.77
N THR A 669 -14.69 -3.59 -66.02
CA THR A 669 -14.16 -4.82 -66.61
C THR A 669 -12.77 -4.61 -67.21
N SER A 670 -12.17 -3.43 -67.02
CA SER A 670 -10.90 -3.01 -67.61
C SER A 670 -10.00 -2.34 -66.57
N ALA A 671 -8.72 -2.69 -66.56
CA ALA A 671 -7.79 -2.19 -65.54
C ALA A 671 -7.63 -0.67 -65.59
N ASN A 672 -7.77 -0.02 -64.44
CA ASN A 672 -7.64 1.44 -64.29
C ASN A 672 -6.72 1.86 -63.13
N GLY A 673 -6.11 0.90 -62.43
CA GLY A 673 -5.20 1.16 -61.31
C GLY A 673 -5.91 1.52 -60.00
N THR A 674 -7.21 1.25 -59.89
CA THR A 674 -8.02 1.47 -58.68
C THR A 674 -8.99 0.31 -58.46
N VAL A 675 -9.32 0.00 -57.21
CA VAL A 675 -10.44 -0.90 -56.88
C VAL A 675 -11.72 -0.06 -56.83
N ASP A 676 -12.58 -0.17 -57.83
CA ASP A 676 -13.74 0.70 -58.00
C ASP A 676 -14.88 0.37 -57.06
N GLY A 677 -15.15 -0.92 -56.84
CA GLY A 677 -16.31 -1.38 -56.06
C GLY A 677 -17.67 -1.01 -56.67
N GLY A 678 -18.73 -1.02 -55.86
CA GLY A 678 -20.09 -0.61 -56.25
C GLY A 678 -20.97 -1.72 -56.84
N ALA A 679 -22.04 -1.34 -57.55
CA ALA A 679 -22.99 -2.29 -58.16
C ALA A 679 -22.43 -2.99 -59.41
N GLY A 680 -22.91 -4.19 -59.74
CA GLY A 680 -22.50 -4.91 -60.95
C GLY A 680 -23.03 -6.34 -61.03
N SER A 681 -22.63 -7.10 -62.05
CA SER A 681 -23.02 -8.51 -62.22
C SER A 681 -21.86 -9.45 -61.91
N TRP A 682 -22.08 -10.40 -61.00
CA TRP A 682 -21.09 -11.40 -60.64
C TRP A 682 -21.50 -12.75 -61.22
N SER A 683 -20.69 -13.25 -62.15
CA SER A 683 -20.82 -14.59 -62.73
C SER A 683 -19.48 -15.33 -62.74
N SER A 684 -19.49 -16.63 -62.98
CA SER A 684 -18.29 -17.45 -63.11
C SER A 684 -17.44 -17.13 -64.35
N PHE A 685 -17.95 -16.34 -65.30
CA PHE A 685 -17.29 -16.03 -66.58
C PHE A 685 -17.09 -14.52 -66.83
N GLY A 686 -17.44 -13.66 -65.86
CA GLY A 686 -17.25 -12.21 -65.96
C GLY A 686 -15.79 -11.79 -65.83
N SER A 687 -15.50 -10.49 -65.90
CA SER A 687 -14.16 -9.91 -65.70
C SER A 687 -14.18 -8.73 -64.72
N ASN A 688 -14.98 -8.84 -63.67
CA ASN A 688 -15.33 -7.76 -62.74
C ASN A 688 -14.57 -7.88 -61.39
N TRP A 689 -13.50 -8.67 -61.37
CA TRP A 689 -12.65 -8.89 -60.21
C TRP A 689 -11.23 -8.45 -60.52
N THR A 690 -10.53 -7.85 -59.56
CA THR A 690 -9.18 -7.32 -59.76
C THR A 690 -8.24 -7.67 -58.60
N ASP A 691 -6.96 -7.32 -58.72
CA ASP A 691 -5.99 -7.37 -57.61
C ASP A 691 -6.14 -6.15 -56.69
N SER A 692 -5.39 -6.09 -55.59
CA SER A 692 -5.49 -4.97 -54.63
C SER A 692 -5.13 -3.61 -55.22
N ALA A 693 -4.44 -3.58 -56.37
CA ALA A 693 -4.01 -2.36 -57.02
C ALA A 693 -4.90 -1.95 -58.20
N GLY A 694 -5.98 -2.69 -58.50
CA GLY A 694 -6.81 -2.43 -59.68
C GLY A 694 -6.06 -2.59 -61.00
N SER A 695 -4.95 -3.34 -61.01
CA SER A 695 -3.99 -3.35 -62.11
C SER A 695 -4.35 -4.33 -63.23
N ALA A 696 -5.21 -5.30 -62.94
CA ALA A 696 -5.72 -6.26 -63.92
C ALA A 696 -7.12 -6.73 -63.54
N ASN A 697 -8.04 -6.73 -64.51
CA ASN A 697 -9.36 -7.33 -64.35
C ASN A 697 -9.34 -8.78 -64.82
N ALA A 698 -9.97 -9.66 -64.06
CA ALA A 698 -10.02 -11.08 -64.28
C ALA A 698 -11.39 -11.66 -63.89
N GLY A 699 -11.62 -12.91 -64.30
CA GLY A 699 -12.76 -13.68 -63.83
C GLY A 699 -12.62 -14.10 -62.38
N TRP A 700 -13.75 -14.48 -61.79
CA TRP A 700 -13.81 -14.92 -60.41
C TRP A 700 -13.13 -16.28 -60.22
N GLY A 701 -12.17 -16.34 -59.31
CA GLY A 701 -11.34 -17.51 -59.01
C GLY A 701 -11.96 -18.49 -58.02
N GLY A 702 -13.14 -18.18 -57.46
CA GLY A 702 -13.88 -19.11 -56.62
C GLY A 702 -13.45 -19.18 -55.15
N SER A 703 -12.56 -18.29 -54.70
CA SER A 703 -11.90 -18.36 -53.39
C SER A 703 -12.21 -17.13 -52.51
N VAL A 704 -11.27 -16.19 -52.30
CA VAL A 704 -11.43 -15.06 -51.38
C VAL A 704 -11.80 -13.77 -52.12
N GLY A 705 -12.92 -13.16 -51.73
CA GLY A 705 -13.49 -12.00 -52.42
C GLY A 705 -13.63 -10.82 -51.46
N ILE A 706 -13.03 -9.68 -51.81
CA ILE A 706 -13.07 -8.46 -50.99
C ILE A 706 -13.96 -7.42 -51.65
N PHE A 707 -15.02 -7.01 -50.96
CA PHE A 707 -15.92 -5.92 -51.34
C PHE A 707 -15.48 -4.63 -50.65
N ALA A 708 -14.67 -3.84 -51.37
CA ALA A 708 -14.10 -2.55 -50.96
C ALA A 708 -14.41 -1.46 -52.01
N GLY A 709 -13.61 -0.39 -52.08
CA GLY A 709 -13.76 0.67 -53.08
C GLY A 709 -14.91 1.65 -52.76
N SER A 710 -15.60 2.12 -53.80
CA SER A 710 -16.74 3.03 -53.68
C SER A 710 -17.84 2.47 -52.78
N ALA A 711 -18.70 3.35 -52.25
CA ALA A 711 -19.89 2.93 -51.49
C ALA A 711 -20.65 1.82 -52.24
N GLY A 712 -21.05 0.78 -51.51
CA GLY A 712 -21.54 -0.46 -52.10
C GLY A 712 -22.81 -0.30 -52.93
N GLY A 713 -23.26 -1.41 -53.52
CA GLY A 713 -24.49 -1.46 -54.29
C GLY A 713 -24.95 -2.90 -54.52
N THR A 714 -25.99 -3.09 -55.34
CA THR A 714 -26.47 -4.44 -55.66
C THR A 714 -25.49 -5.16 -56.58
N VAL A 715 -24.99 -6.30 -56.11
CA VAL A 715 -24.20 -7.26 -56.87
C VAL A 715 -25.14 -8.39 -57.31
N SER A 716 -25.50 -8.40 -58.59
CA SER A 716 -26.37 -9.41 -59.17
C SER A 716 -25.59 -10.71 -59.42
N VAL A 717 -25.76 -11.70 -58.55
CA VAL A 717 -25.14 -13.01 -58.67
C VAL A 717 -25.91 -13.82 -59.72
N SER A 718 -25.21 -14.28 -60.76
CA SER A 718 -25.78 -15.05 -61.86
C SER A 718 -25.27 -16.50 -61.83
N GLY A 719 -26.20 -17.45 -61.74
CA GLY A 719 -25.87 -18.87 -61.61
C GLY A 719 -25.30 -19.21 -60.23
N THR A 720 -24.47 -20.26 -60.17
CA THR A 720 -23.77 -20.67 -58.95
C THR A 720 -22.34 -20.16 -58.97
N VAL A 721 -21.93 -19.40 -57.94
CA VAL A 721 -20.53 -18.99 -57.74
C VAL A 721 -20.00 -19.60 -56.45
N SER A 722 -18.78 -20.11 -56.47
CA SER A 722 -18.14 -20.67 -55.28
C SER A 722 -17.44 -19.58 -54.46
N PHE A 723 -17.32 -19.77 -53.16
CA PHE A 723 -16.50 -18.91 -52.30
C PHE A 723 -15.87 -19.70 -51.16
N ASP A 724 -14.70 -19.24 -50.73
CA ASP A 724 -14.08 -19.59 -49.46
C ASP A 724 -14.48 -18.54 -48.41
N THR A 725 -14.07 -17.30 -48.67
CA THR A 725 -14.22 -16.18 -47.74
C THR A 725 -14.70 -14.95 -48.51
N LEU A 726 -15.75 -14.29 -48.01
CA LEU A 726 -16.21 -13.00 -48.50
C LEU A 726 -16.03 -11.94 -47.43
N GLN A 727 -15.31 -10.88 -47.75
CA GLN A 727 -15.07 -9.76 -46.85
C GLN A 727 -15.72 -8.49 -47.34
N PHE A 728 -16.28 -7.71 -46.40
CA PHE A 728 -16.91 -6.43 -46.67
C PHE A 728 -16.24 -5.34 -45.83
N SER A 729 -15.55 -4.44 -46.52
CA SER A 729 -14.84 -3.29 -45.92
C SER A 729 -15.53 -1.96 -46.20
N THR A 730 -16.58 -1.97 -47.04
CA THR A 730 -17.36 -0.77 -47.38
C THR A 730 -18.85 -1.04 -47.20
N ASN A 731 -19.57 -0.06 -46.67
CA ASN A 731 -21.01 -0.13 -46.43
C ASN A 731 -21.81 -0.26 -47.73
N GLY A 732 -22.93 -0.98 -47.68
CA GLY A 732 -24.00 -0.90 -48.68
C GLY A 732 -24.03 -1.99 -49.74
N TYR A 733 -23.14 -2.99 -49.66
CA TYR A 733 -23.17 -4.12 -50.59
C TYR A 733 -24.37 -5.06 -50.35
N VAL A 734 -25.07 -5.39 -51.43
CA VAL A 734 -26.21 -6.33 -51.44
C VAL A 734 -25.99 -7.37 -52.52
N LEU A 735 -25.65 -8.61 -52.13
CA LEU A 735 -25.53 -9.73 -53.06
C LEU A 735 -26.92 -10.35 -53.28
N SER A 736 -27.41 -10.37 -54.51
CA SER A 736 -28.79 -10.81 -54.80
C SER A 736 -28.88 -11.62 -56.10
N GLY A 737 -29.86 -12.52 -56.17
CA GLY A 737 -29.99 -13.51 -57.24
C GLY A 737 -29.04 -14.69 -57.07
N GLY A 738 -29.15 -15.70 -57.94
CA GLY A 738 -28.21 -16.82 -58.02
C GLY A 738 -27.97 -17.59 -56.71
N THR A 739 -26.84 -18.31 -56.68
CA THR A 739 -26.44 -19.22 -55.61
C THR A 739 -24.98 -19.01 -55.23
N LEU A 740 -24.69 -18.97 -53.92
CA LEU A 740 -23.33 -19.00 -53.38
C LEU A 740 -23.04 -20.42 -52.85
N SER A 741 -22.05 -21.11 -53.41
CA SER A 741 -21.63 -22.46 -52.99
C SER A 741 -20.40 -22.40 -52.09
N ILE A 742 -20.46 -23.05 -50.92
CA ILE A 742 -19.39 -23.03 -49.91
C ILE A 742 -18.24 -23.96 -50.32
N VAL A 743 -17.11 -23.39 -50.72
CA VAL A 743 -15.92 -24.12 -51.20
C VAL A 743 -14.66 -23.59 -50.52
N PRO A 744 -14.48 -23.82 -49.20
CA PRO A 744 -13.28 -23.39 -48.50
C PRO A 744 -12.06 -24.20 -48.97
N ALA A 745 -10.91 -23.55 -49.09
CA ALA A 745 -9.63 -24.18 -49.40
C ALA A 745 -9.15 -25.11 -48.27
N SER A 746 -9.62 -24.87 -47.03
CA SER A 746 -9.36 -25.73 -45.87
C SER A 746 -10.49 -25.65 -44.84
N GLY A 747 -10.75 -26.74 -44.12
CA GLY A 747 -11.86 -26.83 -43.16
C GLY A 747 -13.21 -27.11 -43.82
N GLY A 748 -14.30 -26.90 -43.06
CA GLY A 748 -15.67 -27.21 -43.51
C GLY A 748 -16.62 -26.01 -43.59
N ALA A 749 -16.14 -24.80 -43.30
CA ALA A 749 -16.96 -23.59 -43.23
C ALA A 749 -16.45 -22.50 -44.17
N GLY A 750 -17.36 -21.84 -44.89
CA GLY A 750 -17.08 -20.58 -45.59
C GLY A 750 -17.19 -19.39 -44.63
N SER A 751 -16.41 -18.35 -44.84
CA SER A 751 -16.37 -17.19 -43.94
C SER A 751 -17.04 -15.96 -44.55
N PHE A 752 -17.83 -15.27 -43.74
CA PHE A 752 -18.29 -13.91 -43.99
C PHE A 752 -17.64 -12.99 -42.98
N ASN A 753 -16.73 -12.15 -43.44
CA ASN A 753 -16.04 -11.15 -42.63
C ASN A 753 -16.62 -9.78 -42.92
N VAL A 754 -17.18 -9.11 -41.92
CA VAL A 754 -17.73 -7.76 -42.10
C VAL A 754 -17.02 -6.83 -41.14
N ASP A 755 -16.31 -5.84 -41.67
CA ASP A 755 -15.50 -4.92 -40.89
C ASP A 755 -16.37 -4.12 -39.91
N ASN A 756 -15.75 -3.62 -38.84
CA ASN A 756 -16.47 -2.87 -37.80
C ASN A 756 -17.19 -1.64 -38.39
N GLY A 757 -18.47 -1.46 -38.05
CA GLY A 757 -19.30 -0.37 -38.59
C GLY A 757 -19.77 -0.57 -40.04
N VAL A 758 -19.44 -1.70 -40.67
CA VAL A 758 -19.92 -2.06 -42.02
C VAL A 758 -21.18 -2.92 -41.94
N VAL A 759 -22.11 -2.71 -42.88
CA VAL A 759 -23.32 -3.50 -43.10
C VAL A 759 -23.30 -4.07 -44.51
N ALA A 760 -23.45 -5.40 -44.61
CA ALA A 760 -23.55 -6.12 -45.87
C ALA A 760 -24.79 -7.02 -45.86
N SER A 761 -25.45 -7.19 -47.02
CA SER A 761 -26.63 -8.04 -47.16
C SER A 761 -26.45 -9.13 -48.21
N ILE A 762 -26.88 -10.34 -47.87
CA ILE A 762 -26.89 -11.51 -48.75
C ILE A 762 -28.35 -11.94 -48.94
N GLY A 763 -28.89 -11.65 -50.12
CA GLY A 763 -30.17 -12.14 -50.63
C GLY A 763 -30.02 -13.38 -51.51
N SER A 764 -28.82 -13.70 -52.00
CA SER A 764 -28.51 -14.94 -52.71
C SER A 764 -28.69 -16.17 -51.82
N THR A 765 -29.09 -17.31 -52.40
CA THR A 765 -29.18 -18.58 -51.67
C THR A 765 -27.78 -19.16 -51.44
N ILE A 766 -27.47 -19.51 -50.20
CA ILE A 766 -26.21 -20.18 -49.83
C ILE A 766 -26.47 -21.70 -49.71
N VAL A 767 -25.61 -22.49 -50.36
CA VAL A 767 -25.71 -23.96 -50.43
C VAL A 767 -24.39 -24.64 -50.08
N ASP A 768 -24.48 -25.92 -49.74
CA ASP A 768 -23.31 -26.78 -49.59
C ASP A 768 -22.49 -26.84 -50.89
N GLY A 769 -21.17 -26.85 -50.74
CA GLY A 769 -20.21 -27.19 -51.79
C GLY A 769 -19.30 -28.31 -51.28
N SER A 770 -17.99 -28.05 -51.22
CA SER A 770 -17.09 -28.93 -50.45
C SER A 770 -17.18 -28.68 -48.94
N GLY A 771 -17.57 -27.47 -48.54
CA GLY A 771 -17.93 -27.13 -47.17
C GLY A 771 -19.44 -27.06 -47.00
N THR A 772 -19.89 -27.11 -45.73
CA THR A 772 -21.31 -27.20 -45.38
C THR A 772 -21.75 -26.19 -44.34
N ALA A 773 -20.82 -25.45 -43.72
CA ALA A 773 -21.13 -24.47 -42.67
C ALA A 773 -20.73 -23.06 -43.09
N ILE A 774 -21.26 -22.06 -42.36
CA ILE A 774 -20.77 -20.68 -42.47
C ILE A 774 -20.33 -20.14 -41.11
N VAL A 775 -19.34 -19.25 -41.13
CA VAL A 775 -18.91 -18.48 -39.97
C VAL A 775 -19.03 -16.99 -40.24
N LYS A 776 -19.68 -16.25 -39.35
CA LYS A 776 -19.70 -14.79 -39.32
C LYS A 776 -18.61 -14.30 -38.38
N VAL A 777 -17.64 -13.57 -38.94
CA VAL A 777 -16.53 -12.90 -38.24
C VAL A 777 -16.55 -11.39 -38.52
N GLY A 778 -15.65 -10.64 -37.87
CA GLY A 778 -15.58 -9.18 -37.96
C GLY A 778 -16.68 -8.45 -37.18
N GLY A 779 -16.43 -7.19 -36.83
CA GLY A 779 -17.30 -6.40 -35.93
C GLY A 779 -18.61 -5.90 -36.54
N GLY A 780 -18.76 -5.92 -37.86
CA GLY A 780 -19.92 -5.39 -38.58
C GLY A 780 -21.16 -6.28 -38.59
N THR A 781 -22.19 -5.82 -39.31
CA THR A 781 -23.48 -6.49 -39.46
C THR A 781 -23.59 -7.22 -40.79
N LEU A 782 -23.79 -8.54 -40.75
CA LEU A 782 -24.20 -9.33 -41.91
C LEU A 782 -25.72 -9.55 -41.86
N ILE A 783 -26.44 -9.16 -42.92
CA ILE A 783 -27.87 -9.41 -43.07
C ILE A 783 -28.05 -10.60 -44.01
N LEU A 784 -28.53 -11.73 -43.49
CA LEU A 784 -28.96 -12.86 -44.33
C LEU A 784 -30.47 -12.74 -44.57
N SER A 785 -30.83 -12.43 -45.82
CA SER A 785 -32.23 -12.29 -46.25
C SER A 785 -32.69 -13.40 -47.19
N GLY A 786 -31.74 -14.08 -47.86
CA GLY A 786 -32.03 -15.25 -48.70
C GLY A 786 -32.42 -16.49 -47.89
N ASN A 787 -33.20 -17.39 -48.50
CA ASN A 787 -33.45 -18.72 -47.95
C ASN A 787 -32.23 -19.60 -48.26
N ASN A 788 -31.65 -20.19 -47.22
CA ASN A 788 -30.39 -20.92 -47.30
C ASN A 788 -30.60 -22.41 -47.02
N SER A 789 -29.79 -23.28 -47.65
CA SER A 789 -29.94 -24.75 -47.53
C SER A 789 -28.67 -25.47 -47.12
N TYR A 790 -27.62 -24.76 -46.73
CA TYR A 790 -26.39 -25.37 -46.21
C TYR A 790 -26.66 -26.15 -44.91
N THR A 791 -25.97 -27.27 -44.70
CA THR A 791 -26.36 -28.29 -43.71
C THR A 791 -25.52 -28.32 -42.43
N GLY A 792 -24.30 -27.78 -42.48
CA GLY A 792 -23.32 -27.80 -41.38
C GLY A 792 -23.55 -26.77 -40.28
N GLY A 793 -24.48 -25.83 -40.47
CA GLY A 793 -24.87 -24.83 -39.46
C GLY A 793 -24.18 -23.47 -39.58
N THR A 794 -24.39 -22.63 -38.58
CA THR A 794 -23.94 -21.22 -38.56
C THR A 794 -23.22 -20.91 -37.25
N THR A 795 -22.02 -20.38 -37.35
CA THR A 795 -21.27 -19.85 -36.20
C THR A 795 -21.22 -18.34 -36.26
N ILE A 796 -21.54 -17.66 -35.16
CA ILE A 796 -21.40 -16.21 -35.00
C ILE A 796 -20.27 -15.95 -34.00
N ALA A 797 -19.07 -15.76 -34.53
CA ALA A 797 -17.85 -15.53 -33.74
C ALA A 797 -17.57 -14.03 -33.51
N GLY A 798 -18.28 -13.14 -34.20
CA GLY A 798 -18.14 -11.70 -33.99
C GLY A 798 -19.17 -10.84 -34.72
N GLY A 799 -19.35 -9.62 -34.25
CA GLY A 799 -20.29 -8.64 -34.81
C GLY A 799 -21.74 -9.10 -34.72
N THR A 800 -22.57 -8.68 -35.68
CA THR A 800 -24.01 -9.02 -35.73
C THR A 800 -24.34 -9.85 -36.96
N LEU A 801 -25.08 -10.96 -36.76
CA LEU A 801 -25.82 -11.65 -37.81
C LEU A 801 -27.30 -11.29 -37.67
N GLN A 802 -27.84 -10.58 -38.66
CA GLN A 802 -29.24 -10.18 -38.70
C GLN A 802 -30.04 -11.12 -39.61
N VAL A 803 -31.19 -11.58 -39.11
CA VAL A 803 -32.13 -12.45 -39.84
C VAL A 803 -33.59 -12.00 -39.63
N SER A 804 -34.47 -12.46 -40.52
CA SER A 804 -35.92 -12.22 -40.45
C SER A 804 -36.74 -13.52 -40.47
N ALA A 805 -36.14 -14.64 -40.83
CA ALA A 805 -36.79 -15.96 -40.82
C ALA A 805 -35.77 -17.06 -40.45
N ASP A 806 -36.25 -18.18 -39.88
CA ASP A 806 -35.38 -19.33 -39.53
C ASP A 806 -34.64 -19.91 -40.75
N ALA A 807 -35.27 -19.90 -41.93
CA ALA A 807 -34.66 -20.35 -43.18
C ALA A 807 -33.46 -19.50 -43.63
N ASN A 808 -33.25 -18.30 -43.06
CA ASN A 808 -32.04 -17.52 -43.32
C ASN A 808 -30.79 -18.17 -42.69
N LEU A 809 -30.94 -19.07 -41.71
CA LEU A 809 -29.84 -19.72 -40.97
C LEU A 809 -29.41 -21.08 -41.55
N GLY A 810 -29.90 -21.47 -42.74
CA GLY A 810 -29.57 -22.73 -43.40
C GLY A 810 -30.60 -23.83 -43.17
N ALA A 811 -30.24 -25.10 -43.43
CA ALA A 811 -31.12 -26.24 -43.18
C ALA A 811 -31.32 -26.47 -41.67
N ILE A 812 -32.51 -26.88 -41.23
CA ILE A 812 -32.85 -27.05 -39.80
C ILE A 812 -31.95 -28.03 -39.03
N SER A 813 -31.32 -28.98 -39.74
CA SER A 813 -30.32 -29.90 -39.19
C SER A 813 -29.02 -29.22 -38.77
N GLY A 814 -28.73 -28.03 -39.33
CA GLY A 814 -27.58 -27.20 -38.98
C GLY A 814 -27.85 -26.41 -37.69
N GLY A 815 -27.03 -26.66 -36.68
CA GLY A 815 -27.07 -25.92 -35.41
C GLY A 815 -26.59 -24.47 -35.53
N LEU A 816 -26.78 -23.72 -34.45
CA LEU A 816 -26.23 -22.38 -34.27
C LEU A 816 -25.14 -22.40 -33.20
N SER A 817 -24.04 -21.69 -33.40
CA SER A 817 -23.02 -21.49 -32.38
C SER A 817 -22.76 -20.01 -32.16
N LEU A 818 -22.77 -19.57 -30.90
CA LEU A 818 -22.45 -18.20 -30.48
C LEU A 818 -21.12 -18.21 -29.73
N ASP A 819 -20.16 -17.40 -30.19
CA ASP A 819 -18.83 -17.30 -29.58
C ASP A 819 -18.37 -15.83 -29.60
N GLY A 820 -19.09 -14.98 -28.88
CA GLY A 820 -18.85 -13.53 -28.78
C GLY A 820 -19.69 -12.67 -29.73
N GLY A 821 -20.41 -13.27 -30.68
CA GLY A 821 -21.27 -12.57 -31.64
C GLY A 821 -22.73 -12.34 -31.18
N THR A 822 -23.45 -11.52 -31.96
CA THR A 822 -24.88 -11.22 -31.76
C THR A 822 -25.74 -11.83 -32.86
N LEU A 823 -26.76 -12.61 -32.49
CA LEU A 823 -27.90 -12.92 -33.36
C LEU A 823 -28.97 -11.83 -33.19
N ARG A 824 -29.32 -11.12 -34.26
CA ARG A 824 -30.38 -10.12 -34.28
C ARG A 824 -31.58 -10.61 -35.10
N THR A 825 -32.75 -10.73 -34.47
CA THR A 825 -34.00 -11.12 -35.14
C THR A 825 -34.92 -9.92 -35.32
N THR A 826 -35.32 -9.66 -36.57
CA THR A 826 -36.10 -8.47 -36.94
C THR A 826 -37.58 -8.74 -37.23
N ALA A 827 -37.96 -10.02 -37.30
CA ALA A 827 -39.33 -10.47 -37.43
C ALA A 827 -39.56 -11.73 -36.58
N SER A 828 -40.82 -12.05 -36.30
CA SER A 828 -41.15 -13.18 -35.43
C SER A 828 -41.11 -14.52 -36.16
N PHE A 829 -40.46 -15.50 -35.55
CA PHE A 829 -40.42 -16.88 -36.03
C PHE A 829 -40.11 -17.87 -34.90
N THR A 830 -40.24 -19.16 -35.20
CA THR A 830 -39.87 -20.27 -34.32
C THR A 830 -38.65 -20.99 -34.87
N SER A 831 -37.72 -21.40 -33.99
CA SER A 831 -36.57 -22.22 -34.34
C SER A 831 -36.46 -23.46 -33.45
N ALA A 832 -36.22 -24.61 -34.06
CA ALA A 832 -35.93 -25.87 -33.38
C ALA A 832 -34.43 -26.21 -33.36
N ARG A 833 -33.57 -25.26 -33.77
CA ARG A 833 -32.13 -25.49 -33.87
C ARG A 833 -31.50 -25.55 -32.49
N ASN A 834 -30.59 -26.50 -32.30
CA ASN A 834 -29.75 -26.49 -31.10
C ASN A 834 -28.75 -25.33 -31.18
N VAL A 835 -28.50 -24.70 -30.04
CA VAL A 835 -27.54 -23.60 -29.87
C VAL A 835 -26.42 -24.04 -28.94
N ALA A 836 -25.18 -23.80 -29.35
CA ALA A 836 -24.01 -23.88 -28.48
C ALA A 836 -23.49 -22.47 -28.17
N ILE A 837 -23.46 -22.09 -26.89
CA ILE A 837 -22.82 -20.87 -26.40
C ILE A 837 -21.42 -21.24 -25.92
N ASN A 838 -20.44 -20.90 -26.74
CA ASN A 838 -19.03 -21.18 -26.48
C ASN A 838 -18.47 -20.18 -25.45
N ALA A 839 -17.19 -20.32 -25.11
CA ALA A 839 -16.56 -19.56 -24.04
C ALA A 839 -16.64 -18.03 -24.24
N GLY A 840 -16.67 -17.53 -25.48
CA GLY A 840 -16.88 -16.11 -25.79
C GLY A 840 -18.27 -15.57 -25.45
N GLY A 841 -19.22 -16.43 -25.06
CA GLY A 841 -20.60 -16.05 -24.77
C GLY A 841 -21.42 -15.79 -26.03
N GLY A 842 -22.63 -15.26 -25.87
CA GLY A 842 -23.49 -14.93 -27.01
C GLY A 842 -24.57 -13.93 -26.66
N MET A 843 -24.88 -13.04 -27.61
CA MET A 843 -26.00 -12.12 -27.51
C MET A 843 -27.13 -12.52 -28.46
N VAL A 844 -28.36 -12.52 -27.96
CA VAL A 844 -29.58 -12.66 -28.75
C VAL A 844 -30.38 -11.38 -28.62
N GLN A 845 -30.38 -10.57 -29.67
CA GLN A 845 -31.15 -9.35 -29.78
C GLN A 845 -32.47 -9.65 -30.51
N THR A 846 -33.58 -9.57 -29.79
CA THR A 846 -34.91 -9.77 -30.36
C THR A 846 -35.59 -8.41 -30.57
N ASP A 847 -35.60 -7.89 -31.80
CA ASP A 847 -36.41 -6.72 -32.14
C ASP A 847 -37.89 -7.11 -32.34
N ALA A 848 -38.14 -8.39 -32.63
CA ALA A 848 -39.44 -9.06 -32.65
C ALA A 848 -39.38 -10.40 -31.90
N ASP A 849 -40.53 -10.93 -31.47
CA ASP A 849 -40.60 -12.14 -30.64
C ASP A 849 -39.97 -13.37 -31.31
N LEU A 850 -39.17 -14.13 -30.56
CA LEU A 850 -38.48 -15.32 -31.00
C LEU A 850 -38.84 -16.50 -30.10
N SER A 851 -39.45 -17.55 -30.68
CA SER A 851 -39.71 -18.80 -29.96
C SER A 851 -38.62 -19.82 -30.28
N TRP A 852 -37.96 -20.33 -29.25
CA TRP A 852 -36.83 -21.25 -29.38
C TRP A 852 -37.12 -22.57 -28.66
N SER A 853 -37.32 -23.63 -29.45
CA SER A 853 -37.62 -24.98 -28.96
C SER A 853 -36.41 -25.91 -28.95
N GLY A 854 -35.35 -25.59 -29.69
CA GLY A 854 -34.09 -26.31 -29.63
C GLY A 854 -33.35 -26.11 -28.30
N ALA A 855 -32.44 -27.01 -27.97
CA ALA A 855 -31.67 -26.91 -26.73
C ALA A 855 -30.58 -25.83 -26.82
N ILE A 856 -30.39 -25.03 -25.77
CA ILE A 856 -29.25 -24.11 -25.63
C ILE A 856 -28.27 -24.71 -24.61
N SER A 857 -27.02 -24.89 -24.99
CA SER A 857 -25.99 -25.55 -24.17
C SER A 857 -24.64 -24.82 -24.30
N GLY A 858 -23.63 -25.25 -23.54
CA GLY A 858 -22.27 -24.72 -23.63
C GLY A 858 -21.77 -24.01 -22.37
N SER A 859 -20.54 -23.52 -22.38
CA SER A 859 -19.90 -22.94 -21.21
C SER A 859 -20.13 -21.42 -21.06
N GLY A 860 -20.48 -20.72 -22.14
CA GLY A 860 -20.58 -19.26 -22.13
C GLY A 860 -21.87 -18.70 -21.54
N ALA A 861 -21.87 -17.38 -21.36
CA ALA A 861 -23.02 -16.62 -20.88
C ALA A 861 -23.97 -16.24 -22.04
N LEU A 862 -25.29 -16.29 -21.77
CA LEU A 862 -26.32 -15.80 -22.68
C LEU A 862 -26.73 -14.37 -22.31
N THR A 863 -26.70 -13.44 -23.26
CA THR A 863 -27.24 -12.08 -23.08
C THR A 863 -28.45 -11.85 -23.99
N LYS A 864 -29.60 -11.51 -23.39
CA LYS A 864 -30.83 -11.14 -24.09
C LYS A 864 -30.97 -9.61 -24.15
N THR A 865 -31.11 -9.08 -25.35
CA THR A 865 -31.36 -7.65 -25.64
C THR A 865 -32.55 -7.48 -26.59
N GLY A 866 -32.90 -6.24 -26.92
CA GLY A 866 -34.02 -5.91 -27.80
C GLY A 866 -35.39 -6.02 -27.11
N SER A 867 -36.37 -5.26 -27.61
CA SER A 867 -37.68 -5.09 -26.99
C SER A 867 -38.58 -6.33 -27.03
N GLY A 868 -38.32 -7.27 -27.95
CA GLY A 868 -39.11 -8.47 -28.12
C GLY A 868 -38.94 -9.50 -27.00
N THR A 869 -39.77 -10.53 -27.05
CA THR A 869 -39.74 -11.68 -26.15
C THR A 869 -38.88 -12.81 -26.72
N LEU A 870 -37.91 -13.28 -25.96
CA LEU A 870 -37.27 -14.58 -26.21
C LEU A 870 -38.01 -15.64 -25.40
N ILE A 871 -38.76 -16.50 -26.08
CA ILE A 871 -39.54 -17.58 -25.48
C ILE A 871 -38.75 -18.88 -25.59
N LEU A 872 -38.39 -19.46 -24.45
CA LEU A 872 -37.61 -20.70 -24.38
C LEU A 872 -38.51 -21.88 -24.00
N THR A 873 -38.75 -22.78 -24.95
CA THR A 873 -39.51 -24.03 -24.73
C THR A 873 -38.61 -25.27 -24.73
N GLY A 874 -37.36 -25.15 -25.18
CA GLY A 874 -36.33 -26.19 -25.05
C GLY A 874 -35.69 -26.30 -23.66
N THR A 875 -34.80 -27.29 -23.50
CA THR A 875 -33.94 -27.42 -22.31
C THR A 875 -32.70 -26.56 -22.48
N ASN A 876 -32.48 -25.59 -21.57
CA ASN A 876 -31.35 -24.67 -21.65
C ASN A 876 -30.38 -24.87 -20.47
N SER A 877 -29.20 -25.40 -20.77
CA SER A 877 -28.21 -25.92 -19.82
C SER A 877 -26.84 -25.24 -19.91
N HIS A 878 -26.76 -24.03 -20.49
CA HIS A 878 -25.52 -23.27 -20.57
C HIS A 878 -25.02 -22.86 -19.18
N ALA A 879 -23.70 -22.97 -18.97
CA ALA A 879 -23.09 -22.83 -17.64
C ALA A 879 -22.73 -21.38 -17.26
N GLY A 880 -22.53 -20.48 -18.23
CA GLY A 880 -22.04 -19.11 -17.98
C GLY A 880 -23.07 -18.14 -17.39
N GLY A 881 -24.29 -18.60 -17.10
CA GLY A 881 -25.37 -17.77 -16.59
C GLY A 881 -26.09 -16.98 -17.69
N THR A 882 -27.07 -16.17 -17.27
CA THR A 882 -27.94 -15.42 -18.19
C THR A 882 -28.07 -13.95 -17.78
N THR A 883 -27.96 -13.04 -18.73
CA THR A 883 -28.23 -11.61 -18.54
C THR A 883 -29.42 -11.20 -19.40
N ILE A 884 -30.39 -10.53 -18.80
CA ILE A 884 -31.51 -9.89 -19.50
C ILE A 884 -31.27 -8.39 -19.41
N ALA A 885 -30.77 -7.81 -20.49
CA ALA A 885 -30.56 -6.38 -20.59
C ALA A 885 -31.88 -5.66 -20.88
N ASP A 886 -32.64 -6.15 -21.87
CA ASP A 886 -33.89 -5.52 -22.34
C ASP A 886 -34.95 -6.56 -22.77
N GLY A 887 -36.21 -6.11 -22.83
CA GLY A 887 -37.34 -6.91 -23.26
C GLY A 887 -37.71 -8.01 -22.27
N VAL A 888 -38.24 -9.13 -22.78
CA VAL A 888 -38.69 -10.25 -21.94
C VAL A 888 -37.89 -11.51 -22.27
N LEU A 889 -37.38 -12.19 -21.25
CA LEU A 889 -36.99 -13.60 -21.34
C LEU A 889 -38.10 -14.44 -20.70
N GLN A 890 -38.78 -15.28 -21.49
CA GLN A 890 -39.86 -16.14 -21.03
C GLN A 890 -39.45 -17.61 -21.03
N ILE A 891 -39.61 -18.30 -19.90
CA ILE A 891 -39.41 -19.74 -19.76
C ILE A 891 -40.76 -20.45 -19.89
N GLY A 892 -40.90 -21.22 -20.97
CA GLY A 892 -42.15 -21.86 -21.38
C GLY A 892 -43.12 -20.94 -22.11
N ASP A 893 -44.15 -21.54 -22.69
CA ASP A 893 -45.21 -20.89 -23.47
C ASP A 893 -46.62 -21.18 -22.93
N GLY A 894 -46.72 -21.71 -21.70
CA GLY A 894 -47.94 -22.24 -21.08
C GLY A 894 -48.02 -23.76 -21.12
N GLY A 895 -47.18 -24.45 -21.90
CA GLY A 895 -47.04 -25.91 -21.89
C GLY A 895 -46.21 -26.44 -20.72
N THR A 896 -45.74 -27.69 -20.87
CA THR A 896 -44.90 -28.44 -19.91
C THR A 896 -43.41 -28.50 -20.30
N SER A 897 -42.96 -27.61 -21.19
CA SER A 897 -41.57 -27.54 -21.64
C SER A 897 -40.97 -26.14 -21.43
N GLY A 898 -39.63 -26.07 -21.41
CA GLY A 898 -38.86 -24.87 -21.12
C GLY A 898 -38.15 -24.95 -19.77
N SER A 899 -36.83 -24.72 -19.78
CA SER A 899 -36.03 -24.60 -18.56
C SER A 899 -34.85 -23.65 -18.77
N ILE A 900 -34.25 -23.17 -17.68
CA ILE A 900 -32.97 -22.47 -17.70
C ILE A 900 -32.19 -22.80 -16.42
N THR A 901 -30.87 -22.84 -16.50
CA THR A 901 -29.98 -23.12 -15.37
C THR A 901 -29.07 -21.93 -15.05
N GLY A 902 -28.52 -21.91 -13.82
CA GLY A 902 -27.52 -20.91 -13.41
C GLY A 902 -28.12 -19.57 -12.96
N PRO A 903 -27.27 -18.61 -12.55
CA PRO A 903 -27.69 -17.29 -12.11
C PRO A 903 -28.25 -16.44 -13.26
N VAL A 904 -29.16 -15.51 -12.92
CA VAL A 904 -29.76 -14.54 -13.84
C VAL A 904 -29.52 -13.12 -13.36
N VAL A 905 -28.91 -12.28 -14.20
CA VAL A 905 -28.90 -10.83 -14.03
C VAL A 905 -30.08 -10.27 -14.82
N ASN A 906 -31.13 -9.86 -14.13
CA ASN A 906 -32.38 -9.37 -14.73
C ASN A 906 -32.48 -7.85 -14.60
N ASN A 907 -32.29 -7.12 -15.70
CA ASN A 907 -32.48 -5.67 -15.77
C ASN A 907 -33.76 -5.24 -16.49
N SER A 908 -34.59 -6.20 -16.93
CA SER A 908 -35.89 -5.95 -17.58
C SER A 908 -36.97 -6.90 -17.07
N THR A 909 -37.31 -7.99 -17.78
CA THR A 909 -38.34 -8.94 -17.31
C THR A 909 -37.91 -10.39 -17.50
N LEU A 910 -37.92 -11.15 -16.41
CA LEU A 910 -37.83 -12.61 -16.41
C LEU A 910 -39.23 -13.20 -16.15
N ALA A 911 -39.80 -13.92 -17.12
CA ALA A 911 -41.12 -14.52 -17.01
C ALA A 911 -41.07 -16.05 -16.98
N PHE A 912 -41.89 -16.67 -16.14
CA PHE A 912 -42.10 -18.12 -16.08
C PHE A 912 -43.55 -18.45 -16.45
N ASN A 913 -43.74 -19.08 -17.62
CA ASN A 913 -45.03 -19.49 -18.14
C ASN A 913 -45.07 -21.01 -18.34
N ARG A 914 -45.14 -21.74 -17.23
CA ARG A 914 -45.14 -23.22 -17.17
C ARG A 914 -46.44 -23.72 -16.51
N SER A 915 -47.11 -24.71 -17.10
CA SER A 915 -48.35 -25.28 -16.52
C SER A 915 -48.12 -26.34 -15.46
N ASP A 916 -46.96 -26.97 -15.45
CA ASP A 916 -46.46 -27.93 -14.45
C ASP A 916 -45.61 -27.25 -13.37
N ASP A 917 -45.39 -27.99 -12.28
CA ASP A 917 -44.59 -27.53 -11.16
C ASP A 917 -43.08 -27.59 -11.51
N ILE A 918 -42.37 -26.48 -11.30
CA ILE A 918 -40.94 -26.37 -11.54
C ILE A 918 -40.20 -25.71 -10.36
N ALA A 919 -38.91 -26.02 -10.25
CA ALA A 919 -38.01 -25.35 -9.32
C ALA A 919 -36.89 -24.64 -10.10
N PHE A 920 -36.55 -23.42 -9.66
CA PHE A 920 -35.43 -22.66 -10.16
C PHE A 920 -34.50 -22.28 -9.01
N ALA A 921 -33.27 -22.79 -9.09
CA ALA A 921 -32.26 -22.65 -8.03
C ALA A 921 -31.28 -21.50 -8.26
N GLY A 922 -31.26 -20.91 -9.46
CA GLY A 922 -30.38 -19.80 -9.79
C GLY A 922 -30.69 -18.55 -8.97
N ALA A 923 -29.65 -17.81 -8.58
CA ALA A 923 -29.80 -16.48 -7.99
C ALA A 923 -30.25 -15.49 -9.08
N ILE A 924 -31.24 -14.66 -8.76
CA ILE A 924 -31.75 -13.58 -9.60
C ILE A 924 -31.30 -12.25 -8.99
N SER A 925 -30.65 -11.42 -9.79
CA SER A 925 -30.14 -10.09 -9.41
C SER A 925 -30.58 -9.04 -10.44
N GLY A 926 -30.19 -7.78 -10.27
CA GLY A 926 -30.48 -6.71 -11.23
C GLY A 926 -31.72 -5.86 -10.90
N THR A 927 -32.13 -5.00 -11.82
CA THR A 927 -33.18 -3.99 -11.58
C THR A 927 -34.57 -4.36 -12.08
N GLY A 928 -34.70 -5.46 -12.81
CA GLY A 928 -35.91 -5.87 -13.52
C GLY A 928 -36.91 -6.69 -12.71
N ASP A 929 -38.08 -6.90 -13.31
CA ASP A 929 -39.23 -7.60 -12.73
C ASP A 929 -39.16 -9.12 -12.95
N VAL A 930 -39.67 -9.87 -11.99
CA VAL A 930 -39.90 -11.32 -12.10
C VAL A 930 -41.39 -11.59 -12.23
N GLN A 931 -41.80 -12.32 -13.27
CA GLN A 931 -43.21 -12.61 -13.54
C GLN A 931 -43.50 -14.11 -13.51
N LYS A 932 -44.47 -14.52 -12.70
CA LYS A 932 -45.03 -15.87 -12.65
C LYS A 932 -46.38 -15.87 -13.39
N ARG A 933 -46.39 -16.42 -14.60
CA ARG A 933 -47.53 -16.39 -15.54
C ARG A 933 -48.27 -17.72 -15.71
N GLY A 934 -47.60 -18.86 -15.56
CA GLY A 934 -48.21 -20.18 -15.81
C GLY A 934 -49.07 -20.71 -14.66
N MET A 935 -49.90 -21.73 -14.90
CA MET A 935 -50.76 -22.33 -13.85
C MET A 935 -50.01 -23.14 -12.79
N GLY A 936 -48.87 -23.74 -13.13
CA GLY A 936 -48.12 -24.62 -12.23
C GLY A 936 -47.46 -23.86 -11.07
N SER A 937 -46.82 -24.57 -10.16
CA SER A 937 -46.07 -23.99 -9.06
C SER A 937 -44.64 -23.65 -9.49
N LEU A 938 -44.16 -22.44 -9.18
CA LEU A 938 -42.76 -22.07 -9.32
C LEU A 938 -42.12 -22.01 -7.94
N THR A 939 -41.10 -22.83 -7.69
CA THR A 939 -40.28 -22.75 -6.48
C THR A 939 -38.98 -22.02 -6.76
N LEU A 940 -38.76 -20.88 -6.11
CA LEU A 940 -37.50 -20.13 -6.12
C LEU A 940 -36.68 -20.51 -4.89
N SER A 941 -35.57 -21.22 -5.07
CA SER A 941 -34.69 -21.63 -3.98
C SER A 941 -33.37 -20.84 -3.90
N GLY A 942 -33.03 -20.07 -4.93
CA GLY A 942 -31.89 -19.17 -4.94
C GLY A 942 -32.04 -17.99 -3.96
N THR A 943 -30.91 -17.44 -3.49
CA THR A 943 -30.91 -16.14 -2.79
C THR A 943 -30.94 -15.03 -3.83
N ASN A 944 -31.98 -14.21 -3.79
CA ASN A 944 -32.26 -13.22 -4.83
C ASN A 944 -32.06 -11.79 -4.30
N THR A 945 -31.55 -10.91 -5.16
CA THR A 945 -31.20 -9.51 -4.83
C THR A 945 -31.75 -8.49 -5.82
N TYR A 946 -32.63 -8.91 -6.74
CA TYR A 946 -33.21 -7.99 -7.71
C TYR A 946 -34.06 -6.90 -7.02
N SER A 947 -34.08 -5.70 -7.59
CA SER A 947 -34.83 -4.56 -7.03
C SER A 947 -36.18 -4.32 -7.69
N GLY A 948 -36.43 -4.90 -8.87
CA GLY A 948 -37.73 -4.83 -9.53
C GLY A 948 -38.82 -5.61 -8.81
N GLY A 949 -40.05 -5.44 -9.27
CA GLY A 949 -41.23 -6.06 -8.70
C GLY A 949 -41.31 -7.57 -8.98
N THR A 950 -42.18 -8.25 -8.24
CA THR A 950 -42.59 -9.64 -8.51
C THR A 950 -44.06 -9.68 -8.82
N VAL A 951 -44.44 -10.16 -10.01
CA VAL A 951 -45.85 -10.30 -10.41
C VAL A 951 -46.24 -11.77 -10.43
N ILE A 952 -47.24 -12.16 -9.65
CA ILE A 952 -47.86 -13.48 -9.69
C ILE A 952 -49.21 -13.31 -10.37
N ALA A 953 -49.26 -13.55 -11.69
CA ALA A 953 -50.49 -13.44 -12.45
C ALA A 953 -51.47 -14.59 -12.11
N GLN A 954 -50.94 -15.80 -11.91
CA GLN A 954 -51.71 -17.00 -11.59
C GLN A 954 -50.80 -18.15 -11.08
N GLY A 955 -51.43 -19.23 -10.61
CA GLY A 955 -50.75 -20.39 -10.02
C GLY A 955 -50.07 -20.04 -8.69
N THR A 956 -49.05 -20.81 -8.34
CA THR A 956 -48.36 -20.69 -7.05
C THR A 956 -46.91 -20.24 -7.24
N LEU A 957 -46.43 -19.29 -6.44
CA LEU A 957 -45.03 -18.93 -6.29
C LEU A 957 -44.57 -19.30 -4.87
N ILE A 958 -43.51 -20.10 -4.76
CA ILE A 958 -43.00 -20.66 -3.50
C ILE A 958 -41.56 -20.19 -3.28
N GLY A 959 -41.24 -19.73 -2.07
CA GLY A 959 -39.87 -19.37 -1.69
C GLY A 959 -39.73 -19.08 -0.19
N SER A 960 -38.52 -18.79 0.26
CA SER A 960 -38.27 -18.22 1.60
C SER A 960 -38.16 -16.70 1.51
N ALA A 961 -38.01 -16.00 2.63
CA ALA A 961 -37.75 -14.55 2.65
C ALA A 961 -36.53 -14.13 1.79
N ARG A 962 -35.55 -15.03 1.57
CA ARG A 962 -34.37 -14.79 0.73
C ARG A 962 -34.61 -15.04 -0.76
N SER A 963 -35.73 -15.67 -1.10
CA SER A 963 -36.08 -16.06 -2.48
C SER A 963 -36.72 -14.92 -3.27
N PHE A 964 -36.95 -13.77 -2.65
CA PHE A 964 -37.58 -12.61 -3.28
C PHE A 964 -36.62 -11.44 -3.24
N GLY A 965 -36.74 -10.55 -4.24
CA GLY A 965 -35.98 -9.32 -4.31
C GLY A 965 -36.43 -8.30 -3.27
N THR A 966 -36.18 -7.01 -3.52
CA THR A 966 -36.59 -5.91 -2.61
C THR A 966 -37.83 -5.15 -3.08
N GLY A 967 -38.26 -5.38 -4.33
CA GLY A 967 -39.42 -4.70 -4.93
C GLY A 967 -40.77 -5.19 -4.42
N GLN A 968 -41.84 -4.50 -4.84
CA GLN A 968 -43.23 -4.84 -4.53
C GLN A 968 -43.60 -6.22 -5.11
N ILE A 969 -44.45 -6.96 -4.40
CA ILE A 969 -45.04 -8.21 -4.89
C ILE A 969 -46.51 -7.99 -5.21
N THR A 970 -46.87 -8.06 -6.50
CA THR A 970 -48.25 -8.07 -6.96
C THR A 970 -48.76 -9.49 -7.08
N ASN A 971 -49.54 -9.91 -6.10
CA ASN A 971 -50.02 -11.27 -5.95
C ASN A 971 -51.48 -11.39 -6.38
N ASN A 972 -51.75 -11.97 -7.55
CA ASN A 972 -53.08 -12.35 -8.03
C ASN A 972 -53.31 -13.88 -8.03
N GLY A 973 -52.31 -14.65 -7.60
CA GLY A 973 -52.37 -16.11 -7.47
C GLY A 973 -52.21 -16.56 -6.02
N THR A 974 -51.25 -17.44 -5.77
CA THR A 974 -50.86 -17.88 -4.42
C THR A 974 -49.38 -17.60 -4.19
N LEU A 975 -49.06 -16.86 -3.13
CA LEU A 975 -47.69 -16.68 -2.64
C LEU A 975 -47.49 -17.59 -1.42
N VAL A 976 -46.51 -18.48 -1.47
CA VAL A 976 -46.12 -19.35 -0.35
C VAL A 976 -44.73 -18.93 0.15
N ILE A 977 -44.68 -18.49 1.40
CA ILE A 977 -43.42 -18.26 2.11
C ILE A 977 -43.14 -19.47 3.00
N ASP A 978 -42.29 -20.36 2.50
CA ASP A 978 -41.79 -21.55 3.18
C ASP A 978 -40.52 -21.19 3.94
N GLN A 979 -40.66 -20.86 5.23
CA GLN A 979 -39.61 -20.25 6.01
C GLN A 979 -38.98 -21.26 6.98
N PRO A 980 -37.77 -21.79 6.69
CA PRO A 980 -37.13 -22.80 7.54
C PRO A 980 -36.53 -22.21 8.83
N THR A 981 -35.99 -20.99 8.77
CA THR A 981 -35.33 -20.28 9.87
C THR A 981 -35.87 -18.87 10.02
N ASP A 982 -35.69 -18.22 11.16
CA ASP A 982 -36.25 -16.89 11.40
C ASP A 982 -35.73 -15.85 10.39
N ALA A 983 -36.62 -14.99 9.86
CA ALA A 983 -36.27 -13.92 8.93
C ALA A 983 -37.30 -12.77 8.93
N GLY A 984 -36.82 -11.57 8.60
CA GLY A 984 -37.67 -10.43 8.27
C GLY A 984 -38.06 -10.42 6.79
N PHE A 985 -39.21 -9.83 6.48
CA PHE A 985 -39.73 -9.69 5.13
C PHE A 985 -40.39 -8.32 4.97
N ALA A 986 -39.71 -7.45 4.23
CA ALA A 986 -40.07 -6.03 4.12
C ALA A 986 -40.87 -5.69 2.87
N ASN A 987 -40.92 -6.59 1.88
CA ASN A 987 -41.62 -6.37 0.62
C ASN A 987 -43.08 -6.00 0.88
N ALA A 988 -43.56 -4.95 0.20
CA ALA A 988 -44.98 -4.65 0.14
C ALA A 988 -45.67 -5.68 -0.77
N ILE A 989 -46.78 -6.25 -0.31
CA ILE A 989 -47.60 -7.19 -1.08
C ILE A 989 -48.96 -6.55 -1.38
N ASP A 990 -49.37 -6.56 -2.65
CA ASP A 990 -50.71 -6.15 -3.10
C ASP A 990 -51.37 -7.22 -3.98
N GLY A 991 -52.56 -6.92 -4.53
CA GLY A 991 -53.34 -7.82 -5.38
C GLY A 991 -54.43 -8.62 -4.67
N THR A 992 -55.06 -9.53 -5.41
CA THR A 992 -56.24 -10.29 -4.93
C THR A 992 -55.93 -11.71 -4.45
N GLY A 993 -54.68 -12.14 -4.58
CA GLY A 993 -54.21 -13.49 -4.31
C GLY A 993 -54.05 -13.80 -2.82
N THR A 994 -53.75 -15.07 -2.51
CA THR A 994 -53.59 -15.57 -1.13
C THR A 994 -52.13 -15.63 -0.70
N LEU A 995 -51.88 -15.52 0.60
CA LEU A 995 -50.56 -15.70 1.22
C LEU A 995 -50.57 -16.95 2.10
N THR A 996 -49.59 -17.83 1.97
CA THR A 996 -49.39 -18.97 2.88
C THR A 996 -48.02 -18.88 3.54
N LYS A 997 -47.99 -18.91 4.87
CA LYS A 997 -46.79 -19.09 5.68
C LYS A 997 -46.70 -20.54 6.14
N ARG A 998 -45.60 -21.21 5.78
CA ARG A 998 -45.24 -22.55 6.28
C ARG A 998 -43.76 -22.61 6.68
N GLY A 999 -43.28 -23.79 7.07
CA GLY A 999 -41.93 -23.97 7.62
C GLY A 999 -41.81 -23.57 9.10
N SER A 1000 -40.81 -24.10 9.78
CA SER A 1000 -40.64 -24.00 11.24
C SER A 1000 -40.26 -22.60 11.75
N GLY A 1001 -39.64 -21.77 10.92
CA GLY A 1001 -39.11 -20.47 11.32
C GLY A 1001 -40.17 -19.38 11.52
N THR A 1002 -39.76 -18.30 12.17
CA THR A 1002 -40.50 -17.05 12.32
C THR A 1002 -40.37 -16.17 11.06
N LEU A 1003 -41.48 -15.80 10.43
CA LEU A 1003 -41.51 -14.76 9.40
C LEU A 1003 -42.00 -13.46 10.01
N THR A 1004 -41.18 -12.40 9.95
CA THR A 1004 -41.56 -11.07 10.45
C THR A 1004 -41.90 -10.14 9.29
N LEU A 1005 -43.19 -9.86 9.08
CA LEU A 1005 -43.66 -8.88 8.11
C LEU A 1005 -43.54 -7.47 8.68
N THR A 1006 -42.72 -6.63 8.05
CA THR A 1006 -42.51 -5.23 8.49
C THR A 1006 -43.15 -4.21 7.53
N GLY A 1007 -43.41 -4.59 6.28
CA GLY A 1007 -44.03 -3.73 5.28
C GLY A 1007 -45.54 -3.49 5.49
N THR A 1008 -46.07 -2.48 4.81
CA THR A 1008 -47.52 -2.29 4.66
C THR A 1008 -47.99 -3.09 3.44
N ASN A 1009 -48.88 -4.06 3.67
CA ASN A 1009 -49.39 -4.95 2.64
C ASN A 1009 -50.90 -4.72 2.48
N SER A 1010 -51.34 -4.55 1.24
CA SER A 1010 -52.71 -4.17 0.88
C SER A 1010 -53.50 -5.27 0.19
N TYR A 1011 -52.91 -6.45 -0.04
CA TYR A 1011 -53.58 -7.58 -0.67
C TYR A 1011 -54.85 -8.00 0.08
N THR A 1012 -55.86 -8.47 -0.66
CA THR A 1012 -57.20 -8.76 -0.12
C THR A 1012 -57.49 -10.24 0.08
N GLY A 1013 -56.69 -11.13 -0.51
CA GLY A 1013 -56.86 -12.57 -0.30
C GLY A 1013 -56.43 -13.01 1.10
N GLY A 1014 -56.92 -14.17 1.53
CA GLY A 1014 -56.65 -14.69 2.88
C GLY A 1014 -55.18 -15.04 3.10
N THR A 1015 -54.75 -14.96 4.36
CA THR A 1015 -53.43 -15.41 4.82
C THR A 1015 -53.57 -16.71 5.62
N THR A 1016 -52.94 -17.80 5.19
CA THR A 1016 -52.90 -19.06 5.96
C THR A 1016 -51.56 -19.23 6.66
N VAL A 1017 -51.55 -19.60 7.94
CA VAL A 1017 -50.34 -19.98 8.69
C VAL A 1017 -50.45 -21.44 9.10
N SER A 1018 -49.72 -22.30 8.39
CA SER A 1018 -49.75 -23.75 8.59
C SER A 1018 -48.59 -24.30 9.39
N GLY A 1019 -47.57 -23.49 9.70
CA GLY A 1019 -46.42 -23.88 10.52
C GLY A 1019 -45.51 -22.71 10.90
N GLY A 1020 -44.77 -22.88 11.99
CA GLY A 1020 -43.88 -21.87 12.56
C GLY A 1020 -44.64 -20.66 13.11
N LYS A 1021 -43.99 -19.48 13.09
CA LYS A 1021 -44.58 -18.21 13.57
C LYS A 1021 -44.67 -17.17 12.46
N LEU A 1022 -45.79 -16.47 12.36
CA LEU A 1022 -45.96 -15.23 11.59
C LEU A 1022 -46.02 -14.06 12.56
N VAL A 1023 -45.08 -13.12 12.46
CA VAL A 1023 -45.07 -11.86 13.21
C VAL A 1023 -45.46 -10.74 12.26
N VAL A 1024 -46.56 -10.05 12.54
CA VAL A 1024 -46.99 -8.87 11.78
C VAL A 1024 -46.59 -7.63 12.57
N ASN A 1025 -45.53 -6.96 12.15
CA ASN A 1025 -45.09 -5.66 12.70
C ASN A 1025 -45.44 -4.48 11.78
N GLY A 1026 -45.76 -4.75 10.51
CA GLY A 1026 -46.35 -3.80 9.58
C GLY A 1026 -47.88 -3.90 9.54
N SER A 1027 -48.44 -4.03 8.33
CA SER A 1027 -49.90 -4.15 8.15
C SER A 1027 -50.25 -5.22 7.10
N ILE A 1028 -51.28 -6.01 7.39
CA ILE A 1028 -52.05 -6.85 6.47
C ILE A 1028 -53.55 -6.61 6.71
N ALA A 1029 -53.95 -5.34 6.88
CA ALA A 1029 -55.27 -4.92 7.34
C ALA A 1029 -56.46 -5.37 6.47
N ASN A 1030 -56.20 -5.78 5.22
CA ASN A 1030 -57.24 -6.25 4.29
C ASN A 1030 -57.36 -7.78 4.21
N SER A 1031 -56.53 -8.52 4.95
CA SER A 1031 -56.47 -9.98 4.91
C SER A 1031 -56.94 -10.60 6.23
N VAL A 1032 -57.77 -11.64 6.15
CA VAL A 1032 -58.07 -12.53 7.28
C VAL A 1032 -56.95 -13.56 7.43
N VAL A 1033 -56.42 -13.71 8.65
CA VAL A 1033 -55.38 -14.69 8.99
C VAL A 1033 -56.00 -15.97 9.53
N THR A 1034 -55.88 -17.09 8.81
CA THR A 1034 -56.32 -18.42 9.25
C THR A 1034 -55.13 -19.23 9.74
N LEU A 1035 -55.18 -19.68 11.00
CA LEU A 1035 -54.15 -20.53 11.60
C LEU A 1035 -54.60 -21.99 11.61
N THR A 1036 -53.84 -22.86 10.97
CA THR A 1036 -54.14 -24.31 10.89
C THR A 1036 -53.14 -25.16 11.70
N GLY A 1037 -52.27 -24.53 12.50
CA GLY A 1037 -51.25 -25.20 13.31
C GLY A 1037 -50.02 -24.35 13.65
N GLY A 1038 -49.96 -23.09 13.21
CA GLY A 1038 -48.87 -22.14 13.53
C GLY A 1038 -49.25 -21.06 14.56
N THR A 1039 -48.31 -20.16 14.79
CA THR A 1039 -48.44 -19.04 15.74
C THR A 1039 -48.54 -17.70 15.01
N LEU A 1040 -49.47 -16.84 15.40
CA LEU A 1040 -49.53 -15.43 15.00
C LEU A 1040 -49.03 -14.53 16.13
N GLY A 1041 -48.27 -13.48 15.82
CA GLY A 1041 -47.89 -12.44 16.79
C GLY A 1041 -47.53 -11.11 16.13
N GLY A 1042 -46.85 -10.24 16.87
CA GLY A 1042 -46.42 -8.92 16.41
C GLY A 1042 -47.28 -7.77 16.92
N SER A 1043 -46.93 -6.54 16.55
CA SER A 1043 -47.56 -5.30 17.02
C SER A 1043 -48.24 -4.47 15.92
N GLY A 1044 -48.47 -5.07 14.75
CA GLY A 1044 -49.02 -4.43 13.56
C GLY A 1044 -50.54 -4.45 13.49
N THR A 1045 -51.07 -4.34 12.27
CA THR A 1045 -52.52 -4.41 11.97
C THR A 1045 -52.85 -5.60 11.05
N ILE A 1046 -53.94 -6.31 11.33
CA ILE A 1046 -54.48 -7.40 10.49
C ILE A 1046 -55.99 -7.21 10.23
N GLY A 1047 -56.51 -7.77 9.14
CA GLY A 1047 -57.93 -7.64 8.78
C GLY A 1047 -58.89 -8.53 9.55
N GLY A 1048 -58.42 -9.65 10.11
CA GLY A 1048 -59.20 -10.58 10.91
C GLY A 1048 -58.37 -11.79 11.29
N VAL A 1049 -58.84 -12.62 12.22
CA VAL A 1049 -58.16 -13.87 12.59
C VAL A 1049 -59.13 -15.01 12.84
N VAL A 1050 -58.80 -16.19 12.30
CA VAL A 1050 -59.47 -17.47 12.56
C VAL A 1050 -58.40 -18.44 13.06
N ALA A 1051 -58.44 -18.79 14.34
CA ALA A 1051 -57.51 -19.73 14.96
C ALA A 1051 -58.20 -21.08 15.18
N ASN A 1052 -57.74 -22.11 14.47
CA ASN A 1052 -58.24 -23.48 14.66
C ASN A 1052 -57.60 -24.13 15.90
N THR A 1053 -58.17 -25.25 16.36
CA THR A 1053 -57.68 -25.99 17.54
C THR A 1053 -56.18 -26.28 17.41
N GLY A 1054 -55.41 -25.93 18.44
CA GLY A 1054 -53.95 -26.11 18.49
C GLY A 1054 -53.13 -24.97 17.87
N ALA A 1055 -53.76 -23.94 17.30
CA ALA A 1055 -53.07 -22.72 16.88
C ALA A 1055 -52.85 -21.75 18.04
N THR A 1056 -51.86 -20.86 17.92
CA THR A 1056 -51.56 -19.84 18.95
C THR A 1056 -51.67 -18.43 18.39
N VAL A 1057 -52.36 -17.53 19.09
CA VAL A 1057 -52.28 -16.08 18.86
C VAL A 1057 -51.58 -15.45 20.07
N ALA A 1058 -50.39 -14.90 19.85
CA ALA A 1058 -49.53 -14.28 20.86
C ALA A 1058 -49.20 -12.83 20.46
N PRO A 1059 -50.09 -11.86 20.76
CA PRO A 1059 -49.91 -10.45 20.42
C PRO A 1059 -48.63 -9.85 21.02
N GLY A 1060 -48.05 -8.86 20.32
CA GLY A 1060 -46.85 -8.14 20.74
C GLY A 1060 -45.53 -8.83 20.36
N ASN A 1061 -44.42 -8.10 20.55
CA ASN A 1061 -43.05 -8.62 20.51
C ASN A 1061 -42.55 -8.84 21.94
N SER A 1062 -43.31 -9.61 22.73
CA SER A 1062 -43.34 -9.62 24.22
C SER A 1062 -44.34 -8.61 24.81
N ILE A 1063 -44.03 -7.30 24.80
CA ILE A 1063 -44.97 -6.24 25.20
C ILE A 1063 -45.42 -5.48 23.94
N GLY A 1064 -46.72 -5.31 23.72
CA GLY A 1064 -47.28 -4.53 22.60
C GLY A 1064 -48.71 -4.91 22.22
N THR A 1065 -49.29 -4.19 21.26
CA THR A 1065 -50.68 -4.37 20.80
C THR A 1065 -50.71 -4.84 19.35
N LEU A 1066 -51.39 -5.97 19.08
CA LEU A 1066 -51.77 -6.37 17.71
C LEU A 1066 -53.18 -5.86 17.43
N THR A 1067 -53.34 -5.04 16.39
CA THR A 1067 -54.65 -4.47 16.02
C THR A 1067 -55.36 -5.38 15.03
N VAL A 1068 -56.61 -5.74 15.31
CA VAL A 1068 -57.46 -6.53 14.41
C VAL A 1068 -58.63 -5.65 13.95
N SER A 1069 -58.72 -5.37 12.66
CA SER A 1069 -59.74 -4.47 12.10
C SER A 1069 -61.09 -5.15 11.86
N GLY A 1070 -61.13 -6.48 11.77
CA GLY A 1070 -62.34 -7.26 11.54
C GLY A 1070 -62.56 -8.36 12.58
N ASN A 1071 -63.19 -9.45 12.16
CA ASN A 1071 -63.64 -10.50 13.09
C ASN A 1071 -62.49 -11.34 13.65
N VAL A 1072 -62.67 -11.76 14.90
CA VAL A 1072 -61.79 -12.67 15.63
C VAL A 1072 -62.60 -13.94 15.95
N SER A 1073 -62.09 -15.11 15.57
CA SER A 1073 -62.72 -16.41 15.85
C SER A 1073 -61.69 -17.41 16.37
N PHE A 1074 -61.99 -18.02 17.51
CA PHE A 1074 -61.17 -19.08 18.12
C PHE A 1074 -61.99 -20.37 18.21
N ALA A 1075 -61.46 -21.46 17.68
CA ALA A 1075 -61.98 -22.79 17.98
C ALA A 1075 -61.66 -23.15 19.44
N GLY A 1076 -62.46 -24.04 20.04
CA GLY A 1076 -62.20 -24.53 21.40
C GLY A 1076 -60.84 -25.24 21.50
N GLY A 1077 -60.08 -24.89 22.53
CA GLY A 1077 -58.69 -25.28 22.75
C GLY A 1077 -57.82 -24.04 22.96
#